data_AF-A0AAE0A0B8-F1
#
_entry.id   AF-A0AAE0A0B8-F1
#
_cell.length_a   1.000
_cell.length_b   1.000
_cell.length_c   1.000
_cell.angle_alpha   90.00
_cell.angle_beta   90.00
_cell.angle_gamma   90.00
#
_symmetry.space_group_name_H-M   'P 1'
#
loop_
_entity.id
_entity.type
_entity.pdbx_description
1 polymer ?
#
loop_
_entity_poly.entity_id
_entity_poly.type
_entity_poly.pdbx_seq_one_letter_code
_entity_poly.pdbx_strand_id
1 'polypeptide(L)'
;MTASNLISTKKELESTYRITYMSLLAGKLCPQYVVKEIRAREQMHLQKQKILDSELVTSALMLKPDSQVSRFRSSYREKTDSGTIFALITRRRYLNRAKERERAFGEEKENCCFYLEKDAELHADGDSADQAWTVSVHAFSDLTYTSPIVFLYLLKECYIYGTCKATKKFRALQQQVHQALCNSPQPGPATFVVQCLYALPIFESYSEGFSHLIISALRRYLKAVNTSADSSEEKKITTRLFLDIVRGTVDHDEKIVVKMLEVFDITLADIETSIHRLKIQSELNTAKTFVEEYIFSLLEKQSYFSAVSLLEHFSIRQSGESFILQMIQNKQFKAAEKWATFMGKSMLCLLVQAYADRNMLKNAYETIKQNNLQQDFPDVYQKCKESSLKRLAEKACWDVAERKTHGDKQLLEYLVYLAMEAGYSEKVDELCDRYSLEGFLKPIEPEAGFLHNRFLHLKELAVEDIIWVDEVDGLCNATCHIEGCKVVGLDCEWKPNYEKGSKPNKVSIMQIASDKKAFVLDLIKLFKDVPDVLDNCLTRILQSPRILKLGYNFQCDIKQLAHSYGELECFKHYEMLLDIQNVFREPRGGLSGLAQKILGAGLNKTRRNSNWEQRPLTPNQLEYAALDAVVLIHIFHHIGNHSQPTNLPEGNDKIEWKSYIVSHMGNPKKKYKKRTGFQKKAKQSELDNH
;
A
#
# COMPACT_ATOMS: atom_id res chain seq x y z
N MET A 1 -3.52 -41.90 35.64
CA MET A 1 -4.64 -41.66 34.70
C MET A 1 -4.19 -42.02 33.30
N THR A 2 -4.86 -42.95 32.61
CA THR A 2 -4.49 -43.42 31.27
C THR A 2 -5.16 -42.59 30.16
N ALA A 3 -4.47 -42.45 29.02
CA ALA A 3 -4.84 -41.62 27.87
C ALA A 3 -6.27 -41.83 27.31
N SER A 4 -6.92 -42.96 27.61
CA SER A 4 -8.33 -43.21 27.23
C SER A 4 -9.33 -42.26 27.90
N ASN A 5 -9.08 -41.83 29.15
CA ASN A 5 -10.02 -40.92 29.84
C ASN A 5 -9.92 -39.48 29.32
N LEU A 6 -8.76 -39.06 28.81
CA LEU A 6 -8.58 -37.78 28.13
C LEU A 6 -9.18 -37.77 26.72
N ILE A 7 -9.19 -38.91 26.02
CA ILE A 7 -9.80 -39.03 24.68
C ILE A 7 -11.33 -39.05 24.78
N SER A 8 -11.90 -39.65 25.83
CA SER A 8 -13.36 -39.64 26.08
C SER A 8 -13.87 -38.24 26.44
N THR A 9 -13.14 -37.52 27.31
CA THR A 9 -13.47 -36.12 27.67
C THR A 9 -13.25 -35.15 26.50
N LYS A 10 -12.22 -35.37 25.66
CA LYS A 10 -12.03 -34.60 24.42
C LYS A 10 -13.16 -34.82 23.41
N LYS A 11 -13.67 -36.05 23.26
CA LYS A 11 -14.81 -36.36 22.37
C LYS A 11 -16.14 -35.82 22.89
N GLU A 12 -16.37 -35.82 24.22
CA GLU A 12 -17.55 -35.18 24.81
C GLU A 12 -17.50 -33.66 24.68
N LEU A 13 -16.33 -33.03 24.87
CA LEU A 13 -16.12 -31.62 24.56
C LEU A 13 -16.33 -31.31 23.08
N GLU A 14 -15.74 -32.07 22.15
CA GLU A 14 -15.90 -31.87 20.71
C GLU A 14 -17.37 -32.03 20.27
N SER A 15 -18.12 -33.00 20.81
CA SER A 15 -19.54 -33.18 20.48
C SER A 15 -20.44 -32.07 21.02
N THR A 16 -20.14 -31.55 22.23
CA THR A 16 -20.93 -30.50 22.90
C THR A 16 -20.64 -29.12 22.30
N TYR A 17 -19.38 -28.85 21.96
CA TYR A 17 -19.00 -27.67 21.19
C TYR A 17 -19.65 -27.71 19.80
N ARG A 18 -19.67 -28.88 19.13
CA ARG A 18 -20.29 -29.03 17.81
C ARG A 18 -21.81 -28.80 17.80
N ILE A 19 -22.56 -29.20 18.84
CA ILE A 19 -24.01 -28.94 18.94
C ILE A 19 -24.31 -27.45 19.20
N THR A 20 -23.50 -26.81 20.05
CA THR A 20 -23.61 -25.37 20.36
C THR A 20 -23.20 -24.53 19.13
N TYR A 21 -22.18 -24.99 18.39
CA TYR A 21 -21.66 -24.45 17.14
C TYR A 21 -22.65 -24.58 15.95
N MET A 22 -23.35 -25.72 15.84
CA MET A 22 -24.41 -25.90 14.82
C MET A 22 -25.65 -25.04 15.09
N SER A 23 -25.93 -24.71 16.35
CA SER A 23 -26.99 -23.78 16.72
C SER A 23 -26.61 -22.32 16.41
N LEU A 24 -25.31 -22.02 16.39
CA LEU A 24 -24.71 -20.74 16.00
C LEU A 24 -24.80 -20.50 14.48
N LEU A 25 -24.55 -21.53 13.67
CA LEU A 25 -24.66 -21.51 12.21
C LEU A 25 -26.09 -21.22 11.69
N ALA A 26 -27.11 -21.40 12.52
CA ALA A 26 -28.51 -21.15 12.18
C ALA A 26 -28.99 -19.71 12.51
N GLY A 27 -28.13 -18.83 13.03
CA GLY A 27 -28.44 -17.41 13.27
C GLY A 27 -29.45 -17.12 14.37
N LYS A 28 -29.60 -18.01 15.37
CA LYS A 28 -30.69 -17.96 16.37
C LYS A 28 -30.34 -17.35 17.74
N LEU A 29 -29.11 -16.91 18.02
CA LEU A 29 -28.72 -16.42 19.35
C LEU A 29 -27.79 -15.19 19.31
N CYS A 30 -28.00 -14.26 20.26
CA CYS A 30 -27.18 -13.06 20.46
C CYS A 30 -25.84 -13.38 21.17
N PRO A 31 -24.70 -12.77 20.78
CA PRO A 31 -23.37 -13.03 21.36
C PRO A 31 -23.28 -12.87 22.88
N GLN A 32 -24.01 -11.90 23.47
CA GLN A 32 -24.04 -11.70 24.93
C GLN A 32 -24.70 -12.88 25.68
N TYR A 33 -25.61 -13.59 25.02
CA TYR A 33 -26.29 -14.77 25.58
C TYR A 33 -25.37 -15.99 25.56
N VAL A 34 -24.53 -16.12 24.51
CA VAL A 34 -23.53 -17.18 24.38
C VAL A 34 -22.44 -17.06 25.44
N VAL A 35 -21.97 -15.83 25.72
CA VAL A 35 -20.99 -15.57 26.78
C VAL A 35 -21.54 -15.89 28.17
N LYS A 36 -22.81 -15.59 28.45
CA LYS A 36 -23.46 -15.95 29.73
C LYS A 36 -23.68 -17.46 29.87
N GLU A 37 -24.08 -18.16 28.81
CA GLU A 37 -24.33 -19.61 28.82
C GLU A 37 -23.02 -20.41 28.94
N ILE A 38 -21.93 -19.96 28.29
CA ILE A 38 -20.59 -20.55 28.42
C ILE A 38 -20.06 -20.34 29.85
N ARG A 39 -20.15 -19.10 30.39
CA ARG A 39 -19.76 -18.81 31.78
C ARG A 39 -20.54 -19.64 32.81
N ALA A 40 -21.85 -19.81 32.61
CA ALA A 40 -22.69 -20.61 33.50
C ALA A 40 -22.32 -22.11 33.46
N ARG A 41 -21.93 -22.64 32.29
CA ARG A 41 -21.56 -24.05 32.14
C ARG A 41 -20.12 -24.35 32.56
N GLU A 42 -19.19 -23.42 32.40
CA GLU A 42 -17.83 -23.50 32.95
C GLU A 42 -17.84 -23.50 34.48
N GLN A 43 -18.66 -22.64 35.11
CA GLN A 43 -18.87 -22.68 36.56
C GLN A 43 -19.48 -24.01 37.01
N MET A 44 -20.43 -24.56 36.26
CA MET A 44 -21.03 -25.87 36.56
C MET A 44 -20.02 -27.02 36.43
N HIS A 45 -19.08 -26.94 35.47
CA HIS A 45 -18.02 -27.92 35.27
C HIS A 45 -16.93 -27.83 36.36
N LEU A 46 -16.52 -26.62 36.76
CA LEU A 46 -15.64 -26.41 37.92
C LEU A 46 -16.29 -26.92 39.22
N GLN A 47 -17.61 -26.76 39.37
CA GLN A 47 -18.36 -27.31 40.50
C GLN A 47 -18.36 -28.85 40.49
N LYS A 48 -18.60 -29.47 39.32
CA LYS A 48 -18.55 -30.94 39.16
C LYS A 48 -17.15 -31.51 39.39
N GLN A 49 -16.11 -30.81 38.96
CA GLN A 49 -14.72 -31.23 39.15
C GLN A 49 -14.30 -31.12 40.62
N LYS A 50 -14.72 -30.07 41.33
CA LYS A 50 -14.57 -29.98 42.80
C LYS A 50 -15.32 -31.06 43.57
N ILE A 51 -16.49 -31.49 43.08
CA ILE A 51 -17.25 -32.60 43.68
C ILE A 51 -16.53 -33.94 43.47
N LEU A 52 -16.04 -34.21 42.24
CA LEU A 52 -15.22 -35.40 41.94
C LEU A 52 -13.92 -35.44 42.76
N ASP A 53 -13.24 -34.30 42.91
CA ASP A 53 -12.02 -34.21 43.71
C ASP A 53 -12.30 -34.43 45.21
N SER A 54 -13.48 -34.03 45.72
CA SER A 54 -13.90 -34.32 47.10
C SER A 54 -14.27 -35.79 47.34
N GLU A 55 -14.88 -36.46 46.36
CA GLU A 55 -15.21 -37.90 46.43
C GLU A 55 -13.94 -38.78 46.30
N LEU A 56 -12.94 -38.32 45.55
CA LEU A 56 -11.60 -38.94 45.46
C LEU A 56 -10.82 -38.82 46.78
N VAL A 57 -10.88 -37.68 47.47
CA VAL A 57 -10.27 -37.49 48.80
C VAL A 57 -10.96 -38.36 49.86
N THR A 58 -12.28 -38.53 49.76
CA THR A 58 -13.06 -39.41 50.66
C THR A 58 -12.77 -40.90 50.40
N SER A 59 -12.51 -41.27 49.14
CA SER A 59 -12.11 -42.63 48.74
C SER A 59 -10.67 -42.98 49.10
N ALA A 60 -9.76 -41.98 49.14
CA ALA A 60 -8.37 -42.15 49.55
C ALA A 60 -8.19 -42.37 51.07
N LEU A 61 -9.17 -41.99 51.90
CA LEU A 61 -9.15 -42.17 53.35
C LEU A 61 -9.62 -43.55 53.84
N MET A 62 -10.14 -44.40 52.95
CA MET A 62 -10.81 -45.67 53.31
C MET A 62 -10.04 -46.96 52.93
N LEU A 63 -8.76 -46.87 52.54
CA LEU A 63 -7.97 -48.05 52.16
C LEU A 63 -6.68 -48.16 52.99
N LYS A 64 -6.74 -48.94 54.08
CA LYS A 64 -5.57 -49.68 54.62
C LYS A 64 -5.53 -51.08 54.02
N PRO A 65 -4.33 -51.69 53.92
CA PRO A 65 -4.05 -52.77 52.99
C PRO A 65 -4.45 -54.12 53.57
N ASP A 66 -5.03 -55.00 52.75
CA ASP A 66 -4.39 -56.30 52.52
C ASP A 66 -5.07 -57.10 51.39
N SER A 67 -4.23 -57.96 50.83
CA SER A 67 -4.44 -58.92 49.75
C SER A 67 -5.77 -59.68 49.78
N GLN A 68 -6.39 -59.85 48.62
CA GLN A 68 -6.75 -61.15 48.02
C GLN A 68 -7.68 -60.96 46.80
N VAL A 69 -7.59 -61.93 45.91
CA VAL A 69 -8.07 -61.96 44.54
C VAL A 69 -9.56 -62.35 44.43
N SER A 70 -10.24 -61.77 43.44
CA SER A 70 -11.44 -62.28 42.73
C SER A 70 -12.83 -62.21 43.39
N ARG A 71 -13.82 -62.04 42.50
CA ARG A 71 -15.30 -62.03 42.66
C ARG A 71 -15.89 -60.72 43.18
N PHE A 72 -16.56 -59.99 42.28
CA PHE A 72 -18.02 -59.89 42.26
C PHE A 72 -18.47 -58.92 41.15
N ARG A 73 -18.76 -59.48 39.96
CA ARG A 73 -19.74 -58.91 39.03
C ARG A 73 -21.08 -59.58 39.35
N SER A 74 -21.97 -58.88 40.03
CA SER A 74 -23.44 -59.05 39.95
C SER A 74 -24.10 -58.38 41.16
N SER A 75 -24.47 -57.12 41.01
CA SER A 75 -25.67 -56.54 41.62
C SER A 75 -25.61 -55.06 41.29
N TYR A 76 -26.47 -54.61 40.39
CA TYR A 76 -27.05 -53.27 40.30
C TYR A 76 -27.83 -53.22 38.98
N ARG A 77 -28.87 -54.06 38.91
CA ARG A 77 -30.00 -53.90 38.02
C ARG A 77 -31.22 -53.94 38.94
N GLU A 78 -32.14 -53.00 38.72
CA GLU A 78 -33.37 -52.74 39.49
C GLU A 78 -33.26 -51.76 40.66
N LYS A 79 -33.30 -50.47 40.30
CA LYS A 79 -34.23 -49.48 40.88
C LYS A 79 -34.44 -48.36 39.85
N THR A 80 -35.52 -48.47 39.10
CA THR A 80 -36.01 -47.50 38.10
C THR A 80 -36.93 -46.44 38.73
N ASP A 81 -37.22 -45.39 37.95
CA ASP A 81 -38.53 -44.70 37.89
C ASP A 81 -38.83 -43.39 38.64
N SER A 82 -37.93 -42.77 39.40
CA SER A 82 -38.18 -41.41 39.94
C SER A 82 -37.65 -40.27 39.04
N GLY A 83 -36.45 -40.44 38.46
CA GLY A 83 -35.75 -39.36 37.73
C GLY A 83 -36.34 -39.02 36.36
N THR A 84 -36.90 -39.99 35.66
CA THR A 84 -37.35 -39.83 34.26
C THR A 84 -38.66 -39.03 34.17
N ILE A 85 -39.56 -39.20 35.14
CA ILE A 85 -40.83 -38.46 35.20
C ILE A 85 -40.58 -37.00 35.61
N PHE A 86 -39.65 -36.76 36.56
CA PHE A 86 -39.25 -35.41 36.95
C PHE A 86 -38.58 -34.66 35.78
N ALA A 87 -37.74 -35.34 35.00
CA ALA A 87 -37.12 -34.77 33.79
C ALA A 87 -38.14 -34.40 32.71
N LEU A 88 -39.19 -35.21 32.50
CA LEU A 88 -40.21 -34.95 31.48
C LEU A 88 -41.19 -33.82 31.89
N ILE A 89 -41.58 -33.73 33.17
CA ILE A 89 -42.41 -32.63 33.68
C ILE A 89 -41.64 -31.30 33.65
N THR A 90 -40.35 -31.33 33.99
CA THR A 90 -39.47 -30.14 33.93
C THR A 90 -39.26 -29.68 32.49
N ARG A 91 -39.05 -30.63 31.55
CA ARG A 91 -38.91 -30.34 30.12
C ARG A 91 -40.19 -29.74 29.50
N ARG A 92 -41.38 -30.20 29.91
CA ARG A 92 -42.67 -29.67 29.43
C ARG A 92 -42.99 -28.28 29.99
N ARG A 93 -42.66 -28.01 31.26
CA ARG A 93 -42.75 -26.65 31.85
C ARG A 93 -41.74 -25.68 31.22
N TYR A 94 -40.55 -26.16 30.86
CA TYR A 94 -39.52 -25.36 30.18
C TYR A 94 -39.91 -25.02 28.73
N LEU A 95 -40.47 -25.97 27.98
CA LEU A 95 -40.98 -25.76 26.61
C LEU A 95 -42.17 -24.80 26.55
N ASN A 96 -43.07 -24.82 27.54
CA ASN A 96 -44.18 -23.87 27.60
C ASN A 96 -43.70 -22.45 27.98
N ARG A 97 -42.74 -22.31 28.91
CA ARG A 97 -42.10 -21.01 29.22
C ARG A 97 -41.25 -20.46 28.06
N ALA A 98 -40.62 -21.34 27.27
CA ALA A 98 -39.88 -20.94 26.08
C ALA A 98 -40.82 -20.41 24.98
N LYS A 99 -42.00 -21.01 24.80
CA LYS A 99 -43.03 -20.54 23.84
C LYS A 99 -43.75 -19.26 24.28
N GLU A 100 -43.93 -19.05 25.58
CA GLU A 100 -44.45 -17.78 26.13
C GLU A 100 -43.40 -16.66 26.01
N ARG A 101 -42.10 -16.97 26.10
CA ARG A 101 -40.99 -16.01 25.93
C ARG A 101 -40.60 -15.75 24.47
N GLU A 102 -40.86 -16.68 23.55
CA GLU A 102 -40.81 -16.44 22.09
C GLU A 102 -41.85 -15.40 21.66
N ARG A 103 -43.02 -15.35 22.32
CA ARG A 103 -44.03 -14.31 22.09
C ARG A 103 -43.62 -12.94 22.64
N ALA A 104 -42.92 -12.90 23.77
CA ALA A 104 -42.35 -11.66 24.32
C ALA A 104 -41.14 -11.14 23.51
N PHE A 105 -40.39 -12.02 22.83
CA PHE A 105 -39.23 -11.64 21.99
C PHE A 105 -39.61 -11.10 20.60
N GLY A 106 -40.89 -11.18 20.22
CA GLY A 106 -41.40 -10.53 19.01
C GLY A 106 -41.41 -9.00 19.10
N GLU A 107 -41.43 -8.45 20.32
CA GLU A 107 -41.54 -7.00 20.57
C GLU A 107 -40.19 -6.31 20.85
N GLU A 108 -39.13 -7.03 21.26
CA GLU A 108 -37.80 -6.43 21.52
C GLU A 108 -36.84 -6.47 20.30
N LYS A 109 -37.24 -7.14 19.21
CA LYS A 109 -36.43 -7.25 18.00
C LYS A 109 -36.30 -5.93 17.22
N GLU A 110 -37.20 -4.97 17.48
CA GLU A 110 -37.17 -3.65 16.84
C GLU A 110 -36.17 -2.67 17.48
N ASN A 111 -35.67 -2.92 18.69
CA ASN A 111 -34.80 -1.95 19.38
C ASN A 111 -33.27 -2.18 19.24
N CYS A 112 -32.81 -3.37 18.85
CA CYS A 112 -31.36 -3.63 18.68
C CYS A 112 -30.84 -3.41 17.25
N CYS A 113 -31.71 -3.23 16.26
CA CYS A 113 -31.34 -3.06 14.86
C CYS A 113 -31.51 -1.62 14.32
N PHE A 114 -31.81 -0.63 15.18
CA PHE A 114 -32.13 0.73 14.74
C PHE A 114 -31.00 1.78 14.86
N TYR A 115 -29.76 1.40 15.17
CA TYR A 115 -28.62 2.35 15.27
C TYR A 115 -27.47 2.08 14.29
N LEU A 116 -27.79 1.70 13.05
CA LEU A 116 -26.79 1.60 11.97
C LEU A 116 -27.19 2.25 10.64
N GLU A 117 -28.30 3.01 10.56
CA GLU A 117 -28.70 3.64 9.28
C GLU A 117 -29.49 4.97 9.36
N LYS A 118 -29.43 5.71 10.48
CA LYS A 118 -29.96 7.08 10.54
C LYS A 118 -29.01 7.97 11.33
N ASP A 119 -28.11 8.63 10.62
CA ASP A 119 -27.46 9.92 10.97
C ASP A 119 -26.69 10.45 9.74
N ALA A 120 -27.31 10.39 8.57
CA ALA A 120 -26.77 10.96 7.33
C ALA A 120 -27.71 12.00 6.69
N GLU A 121 -28.81 12.35 7.36
CA GLU A 121 -29.69 13.45 6.97
C GLU A 121 -30.12 14.17 8.25
N LEU A 122 -29.26 15.04 8.77
CA LEU A 122 -29.60 16.30 9.46
C LEU A 122 -28.30 16.96 9.94
N HIS A 123 -28.15 18.23 9.55
CA HIS A 123 -27.15 19.21 9.99
C HIS A 123 -25.76 19.17 9.34
N ALA A 124 -25.71 19.86 8.20
CA ALA A 124 -24.64 20.82 7.94
C ALA A 124 -24.71 21.92 9.03
N ASP A 125 -23.69 22.03 9.89
CA ASP A 125 -22.94 23.27 10.16
C ASP A 125 -21.83 23.03 11.20
N GLY A 126 -20.74 23.79 11.08
CA GLY A 126 -19.88 24.26 12.19
C GLY A 126 -19.27 23.31 13.23
N ASP A 127 -17.95 23.12 13.09
CA ASP A 127 -16.89 23.09 14.14
C ASP A 127 -16.81 22.02 15.26
N SER A 128 -15.58 21.49 15.36
CA SER A 128 -14.91 20.79 16.49
C SER A 128 -15.69 19.76 17.34
N ALA A 129 -15.48 18.47 17.10
CA ALA A 129 -15.24 17.45 18.14
C ALA A 129 -14.80 16.11 17.52
N ASP A 130 -13.78 15.53 18.13
CA ASP A 130 -13.18 14.22 17.84
C ASP A 130 -14.22 13.09 18.05
N GLN A 131 -14.96 12.69 17.01
CA GLN A 131 -15.94 11.60 17.10
C GLN A 131 -15.28 10.23 16.87
N ALA A 132 -15.07 9.54 18.00
CA ALA A 132 -14.62 8.17 18.11
C ALA A 132 -15.58 7.18 17.42
N TRP A 133 -15.00 6.26 16.65
CA TRP A 133 -15.73 5.31 15.81
C TRP A 133 -16.18 4.10 16.65
N THR A 134 -17.48 3.90 16.79
CA THR A 134 -18.10 2.78 17.55
C THR A 134 -18.08 1.47 16.77
N VAL A 135 -16.89 0.84 16.69
CA VAL A 135 -16.85 -0.63 16.80
C VAL A 135 -17.42 -0.94 18.19
N SER A 136 -18.30 -1.94 18.35
CA SER A 136 -18.93 -2.25 19.64
C SER A 136 -17.88 -2.39 20.76
N VAL A 137 -17.68 -1.31 21.52
CA VAL A 137 -16.66 -1.17 22.56
C VAL A 137 -16.96 -2.14 23.71
N HIS A 138 -18.22 -2.53 23.85
CA HIS A 138 -18.66 -3.50 24.85
C HIS A 138 -18.05 -4.89 24.65
N ALA A 139 -17.72 -5.31 23.41
CA ALA A 139 -17.17 -6.64 23.15
C ALA A 139 -15.77 -6.88 23.75
N PHE A 140 -14.99 -5.81 23.98
CA PHE A 140 -13.62 -5.88 24.51
C PHE A 140 -13.45 -5.20 25.89
N SER A 141 -14.56 -4.83 26.53
CA SER A 141 -14.56 -4.01 27.75
C SER A 141 -14.12 -4.74 29.02
N ASP A 142 -14.30 -6.06 29.11
CA ASP A 142 -13.79 -6.90 30.20
C ASP A 142 -13.29 -8.24 29.65
N LEU A 143 -11.96 -8.34 29.54
CA LEU A 143 -11.26 -9.51 29.04
C LEU A 143 -10.45 -10.22 30.12
N THR A 144 -10.64 -9.85 31.40
CA THR A 144 -9.84 -10.37 32.50
C THR A 144 -9.90 -11.91 32.57
N TYR A 145 -11.02 -12.52 32.14
CA TYR A 145 -11.22 -13.98 32.11
C TYR A 145 -11.57 -14.55 30.73
N THR A 146 -11.34 -13.79 29.66
CA THR A 146 -11.67 -14.26 28.30
C THR A 146 -10.56 -15.17 27.78
N SER A 147 -10.90 -16.36 27.28
CA SER A 147 -9.90 -17.26 26.71
C SER A 147 -9.31 -16.72 25.40
N PRO A 148 -8.04 -17.01 25.08
CA PRO A 148 -7.37 -16.59 23.85
C PRO A 148 -8.17 -16.93 22.57
N ILE A 149 -8.80 -18.10 22.51
CA ILE A 149 -9.60 -18.53 21.35
C ILE A 149 -10.85 -17.66 21.19
N VAL A 150 -11.55 -17.37 22.30
CA VAL A 150 -12.75 -16.50 22.26
C VAL A 150 -12.38 -15.09 21.85
N PHE A 151 -11.26 -14.57 22.37
CA PHE A 151 -10.74 -13.26 21.97
C PHE A 151 -10.43 -13.19 20.47
N LEU A 152 -9.73 -14.18 19.92
CA LEU A 152 -9.43 -14.27 18.49
C LEU A 152 -10.70 -14.39 17.62
N TYR A 153 -11.71 -15.09 18.10
CA TYR A 153 -13.00 -15.17 17.42
C TYR A 153 -13.72 -13.81 17.40
N LEU A 154 -13.79 -13.11 18.52
CA LEU A 154 -14.35 -11.75 18.57
C LEU A 154 -13.60 -10.80 17.64
N LEU A 155 -12.27 -10.90 17.60
CA LEU A 155 -11.42 -10.14 16.70
C LEU A 155 -11.74 -10.44 15.22
N LYS A 156 -11.98 -11.72 14.89
CA LYS A 156 -12.44 -12.16 13.55
C LYS A 156 -13.78 -11.55 13.17
N GLU A 157 -14.77 -11.62 14.06
CA GLU A 157 -16.09 -11.05 13.82
C GLU A 157 -15.99 -9.54 13.57
N CYS A 158 -15.25 -8.81 14.42
CA CYS A 158 -15.04 -7.37 14.23
C CYS A 158 -14.31 -7.02 12.92
N TYR A 159 -13.45 -7.91 12.41
CA TYR A 159 -12.80 -7.71 11.11
C TYR A 159 -13.77 -7.89 9.93
N ILE A 160 -14.64 -8.90 10.00
CA ILE A 160 -15.61 -9.24 8.94
C ILE A 160 -16.64 -8.12 8.76
N TYR A 161 -17.14 -7.55 9.86
CA TYR A 161 -18.14 -6.48 9.79
C TYR A 161 -17.54 -5.11 9.41
N GLY A 162 -18.27 -4.34 8.59
CA GLY A 162 -17.93 -2.96 8.17
C GLY A 162 -17.41 -2.80 6.74
N THR A 163 -17.68 -1.64 6.14
CA THR A 163 -17.36 -1.28 4.74
C THR A 163 -16.03 -0.55 4.57
N CYS A 164 -15.28 -0.36 5.65
CA CYS A 164 -14.01 0.38 5.66
C CYS A 164 -12.91 -0.35 4.88
N LYS A 165 -12.00 0.44 4.29
CA LYS A 165 -10.74 -0.06 3.71
C LYS A 165 -9.92 -0.82 4.78
N ALA A 166 -9.22 -1.89 4.35
CA ALA A 166 -8.47 -2.79 5.24
C ALA A 166 -7.49 -2.06 6.18
N THR A 167 -6.82 -1.01 5.71
CA THR A 167 -5.87 -0.23 6.54
C THR A 167 -6.53 0.52 7.70
N LYS A 168 -7.76 1.03 7.50
CA LYS A 168 -8.54 1.66 8.57
C LYS A 168 -9.02 0.62 9.57
N LYS A 169 -9.51 -0.54 9.08
CA LYS A 169 -9.90 -1.67 9.94
C LYS A 169 -8.74 -2.15 10.81
N PHE A 170 -7.55 -2.33 10.23
CA PHE A 170 -6.37 -2.76 10.96
C PHE A 170 -6.02 -1.81 12.11
N ARG A 171 -6.01 -0.49 11.88
CA ARG A 171 -5.72 0.50 12.94
C ARG A 171 -6.75 0.47 14.07
N ALA A 172 -8.04 0.39 13.73
CA ALA A 172 -9.10 0.31 14.73
C ALA A 172 -8.98 -0.97 15.58
N LEU A 173 -8.78 -2.12 14.94
CA LEU A 173 -8.61 -3.39 15.65
C LEU A 173 -7.33 -3.40 16.49
N GLN A 174 -6.24 -2.81 16.02
CA GLN A 174 -4.99 -2.71 16.77
C GLN A 174 -5.19 -1.90 18.06
N GLN A 175 -5.97 -0.82 18.00
CA GLN A 175 -6.32 -0.02 19.17
C GLN A 175 -7.17 -0.82 20.16
N GLN A 176 -8.14 -1.60 19.68
CA GLN A 176 -8.95 -2.48 20.53
C GLN A 176 -8.10 -3.55 21.21
N VAL A 177 -7.19 -4.21 20.49
CA VAL A 177 -6.25 -5.17 21.07
C VAL A 177 -5.33 -4.48 22.09
N HIS A 178 -4.87 -3.26 21.82
CA HIS A 178 -4.04 -2.52 22.78
C HIS A 178 -4.81 -2.18 24.07
N GLN A 179 -6.06 -1.71 23.97
CA GLN A 179 -6.92 -1.46 25.12
C GLN A 179 -7.19 -2.75 25.91
N ALA A 180 -7.44 -3.86 25.21
CA ALA A 180 -7.57 -5.18 25.80
C ALA A 180 -6.37 -5.57 26.67
N LEU A 181 -5.15 -5.30 26.19
CA LEU A 181 -3.92 -5.56 26.95
C LEU A 181 -3.77 -4.63 28.16
N CYS A 182 -4.21 -3.37 28.07
CA CYS A 182 -4.23 -2.44 29.20
C CYS A 182 -5.21 -2.84 30.32
N ASN A 183 -6.23 -3.66 29.99
CA ASN A 183 -7.20 -4.17 30.96
C ASN A 183 -6.69 -5.41 31.74
N SER A 184 -5.38 -5.69 31.70
CA SER A 184 -4.72 -6.76 32.47
C SER A 184 -5.38 -8.14 32.30
N PRO A 185 -5.39 -8.73 31.09
CA PRO A 185 -5.89 -10.08 30.87
C PRO A 185 -5.08 -11.09 31.69
N GLN A 186 -5.74 -12.11 32.23
CA GLN A 186 -5.08 -13.18 32.98
C GLN A 186 -4.46 -14.23 32.03
N PRO A 187 -3.28 -14.80 32.32
CA PRO A 187 -2.45 -14.60 33.53
C PRO A 187 -1.53 -13.35 33.44
N GLY A 188 -1.51 -12.68 32.30
CA GLY A 188 -0.80 -11.42 32.07
C GLY A 188 -0.85 -11.04 30.58
N PRO A 189 -0.70 -9.76 30.21
CA PRO A 189 -0.80 -9.30 28.82
C PRO A 189 0.12 -10.03 27.84
N ALA A 190 1.40 -10.19 28.18
CA ALA A 190 2.37 -10.85 27.30
C ALA A 190 2.08 -12.35 27.19
N THR A 191 1.84 -13.03 28.32
CA THR A 191 1.46 -14.46 28.31
C THR A 191 0.17 -14.71 27.52
N PHE A 192 -0.83 -13.85 27.67
CA PHE A 192 -2.08 -13.92 26.93
C PHE A 192 -1.85 -13.82 25.41
N VAL A 193 -0.95 -12.93 24.98
CA VAL A 193 -0.56 -12.81 23.57
C VAL A 193 0.12 -14.08 23.08
N VAL A 194 1.06 -14.68 23.83
CA VAL A 194 1.70 -15.94 23.42
C VAL A 194 0.67 -17.06 23.29
N GLN A 195 -0.30 -17.13 24.20
CA GLN A 195 -1.40 -18.10 24.10
C GLN A 195 -2.29 -17.85 22.88
N CYS A 196 -2.52 -16.59 22.50
CA CYS A 196 -3.18 -16.25 21.24
C CYS A 196 -2.35 -16.76 20.04
N LEU A 197 -1.03 -16.57 20.05
CA LEU A 197 -0.16 -17.07 18.99
C LEU A 197 -0.22 -18.60 18.84
N TYR A 198 -0.34 -19.37 19.93
CA TYR A 198 -0.58 -20.82 19.84
C TYR A 198 -1.93 -21.17 19.17
N ALA A 199 -2.96 -20.36 19.40
CA ALA A 199 -4.31 -20.62 18.89
C ALA A 199 -4.54 -20.09 17.46
N LEU A 200 -3.78 -19.09 17.01
CA LEU A 200 -3.96 -18.43 15.71
C LEU A 200 -3.92 -19.33 14.48
N PRO A 201 -3.09 -20.39 14.41
CA PRO A 201 -3.11 -21.30 13.27
C PRO A 201 -4.48 -21.96 13.01
N ILE A 202 -5.35 -22.03 14.02
CA ILE A 202 -6.74 -22.51 13.90
C ILE A 202 -7.59 -21.58 13.01
N PHE A 203 -7.18 -20.32 12.86
CA PHE A 203 -7.92 -19.29 12.13
C PHE A 203 -7.47 -19.15 10.66
N GLU A 204 -6.73 -20.12 10.13
CA GLU A 204 -6.37 -20.27 8.70
C GLU A 204 -5.94 -18.93 8.06
N SER A 205 -6.71 -18.41 7.09
CA SER A 205 -6.41 -17.20 6.32
C SER A 205 -6.27 -15.91 7.16
N TYR A 206 -6.71 -15.92 8.41
CA TYR A 206 -6.60 -14.78 9.31
C TYR A 206 -5.33 -14.82 10.18
N SER A 207 -4.63 -15.98 10.23
CA SER A 207 -3.50 -16.22 11.14
C SER A 207 -2.40 -15.17 10.97
N GLU A 208 -1.86 -14.98 9.76
CA GLU A 208 -0.76 -14.04 9.51
C GLU A 208 -1.12 -12.60 9.91
N GLY A 209 -2.28 -12.12 9.46
CA GLY A 209 -2.75 -10.76 9.73
C GLY A 209 -3.00 -10.50 11.21
N PHE A 210 -3.56 -11.47 11.93
CA PHE A 210 -3.86 -11.34 13.36
C PHE A 210 -2.62 -11.55 14.22
N SER A 211 -1.70 -12.43 13.85
CA SER A 211 -0.38 -12.55 14.49
C SER A 211 0.35 -11.22 14.44
N HIS A 212 0.37 -10.58 13.27
CA HIS A 212 0.96 -9.25 13.11
C HIS A 212 0.25 -8.19 13.96
N LEU A 213 -1.08 -8.19 13.97
CA LEU A 213 -1.89 -7.24 14.74
C LEU A 213 -1.59 -7.32 16.24
N ILE A 214 -1.62 -8.53 16.79
CA ILE A 214 -1.51 -8.78 18.23
C ILE A 214 -0.08 -8.53 18.70
N ILE A 215 0.94 -9.01 17.98
CA ILE A 215 2.34 -8.71 18.31
C ILE A 215 2.61 -7.20 18.26
N SER A 216 2.05 -6.51 17.26
CA SER A 216 2.23 -5.06 17.14
C SER A 216 1.52 -4.29 18.26
N ALA A 217 0.35 -4.73 18.69
CA ALA A 217 -0.36 -4.17 19.84
C ALA A 217 0.39 -4.40 21.16
N LEU A 218 0.98 -5.59 21.35
CA LEU A 218 1.84 -5.90 22.49
C LEU A 218 3.09 -5.02 22.52
N ARG A 219 3.78 -4.86 21.40
CA ARG A 219 4.94 -3.95 21.31
C ARG A 219 4.59 -2.53 21.74
N ARG A 220 3.41 -2.03 21.36
CA ARG A 220 2.91 -0.71 21.78
C ARG A 220 2.62 -0.67 23.27
N TYR A 221 2.04 -1.74 23.83
CA TYR A 221 1.79 -1.88 25.26
C TYR A 221 3.10 -1.86 26.06
N LEU A 222 4.07 -2.72 25.74
CA LEU A 222 5.36 -2.80 26.45
C LEU A 222 6.11 -1.46 26.44
N LYS A 223 6.09 -0.75 25.31
CA LYS A 223 6.68 0.59 25.19
C LYS A 223 5.99 1.64 26.08
N ALA A 224 4.68 1.51 26.33
CA ALA A 224 3.92 2.46 27.15
C ALA A 224 4.11 2.24 28.65
N VAL A 225 4.30 0.98 29.08
CA VAL A 225 4.45 0.63 30.50
C VAL A 225 5.91 0.70 30.98
N ASN A 226 6.85 1.11 30.11
CA ASN A 226 8.31 1.13 30.38
C ASN A 226 8.84 -0.18 31.00
N THR A 227 8.17 -1.30 30.72
CA THR A 227 8.50 -2.62 31.23
C THR A 227 8.94 -3.46 30.03
N SER A 228 10.16 -3.99 30.08
CA SER A 228 10.51 -5.17 29.28
C SER A 228 9.61 -6.33 29.70
N ALA A 229 9.36 -7.29 28.80
CA ALA A 229 8.72 -8.56 29.12
C ALA A 229 9.64 -9.43 30.01
N ASP A 230 9.98 -8.91 31.19
CA ASP A 230 11.04 -9.40 32.07
C ASP A 230 10.58 -10.50 33.03
N SER A 231 9.32 -10.93 32.93
CA SER A 231 8.91 -12.12 33.66
C SER A 231 9.57 -13.34 33.02
N SER A 232 10.43 -14.02 33.80
CA SER A 232 11.03 -15.31 33.46
C SER A 232 10.02 -16.31 32.87
N GLU A 233 8.75 -16.22 33.26
CA GLU A 233 7.70 -17.12 32.75
C GLU A 233 7.24 -16.77 31.32
N GLU A 234 7.20 -15.49 30.95
CA GLU A 234 6.82 -15.05 29.60
C GLU A 234 7.86 -15.50 28.58
N LYS A 235 9.14 -15.27 28.87
CA LYS A 235 10.25 -15.73 28.02
C LYS A 235 10.24 -17.25 27.85
N LYS A 236 9.92 -18.02 28.90
CA LYS A 236 9.80 -19.49 28.81
C LYS A 236 8.69 -19.94 27.86
N ILE A 237 7.50 -19.35 27.94
CA ILE A 237 6.37 -19.76 27.10
C ILE A 237 6.62 -19.36 25.64
N THR A 238 7.20 -18.19 25.40
CA THR A 238 7.58 -17.74 24.05
C THR A 238 8.68 -18.61 23.45
N THR A 239 9.73 -18.92 24.22
CA THR A 239 10.78 -19.83 23.77
C THR A 239 10.22 -21.21 23.45
N ARG A 240 9.28 -21.72 24.25
CA ARG A 240 8.60 -22.98 23.95
C ARG A 240 7.85 -22.92 22.62
N LEU A 241 7.12 -21.83 22.37
CA LEU A 241 6.42 -21.60 21.10
C LEU A 241 7.41 -21.58 19.93
N PHE A 242 8.55 -20.91 20.09
CA PHE A 242 9.61 -20.92 19.07
C PHE A 242 10.12 -22.34 18.79
N LEU A 243 10.43 -23.14 19.82
CA LEU A 243 10.86 -24.53 19.65
C LEU A 243 9.81 -25.38 18.92
N ASP A 244 8.54 -25.19 19.25
CA ASP A 244 7.41 -25.87 18.62
C ASP A 244 7.25 -25.46 17.13
N ILE A 245 7.46 -24.19 16.80
CA ILE A 245 7.46 -23.70 15.42
C ILE A 245 8.61 -24.31 14.60
N VAL A 246 9.84 -24.30 15.15
CA VAL A 246 11.02 -24.87 14.46
C VAL A 246 10.84 -26.36 14.19
N ARG A 247 10.13 -27.08 15.08
CA ARG A 247 9.80 -28.50 14.92
C ARG A 247 8.62 -28.79 14.00
N GLY A 248 7.94 -27.75 13.52
CA GLY A 248 6.74 -27.88 12.69
C GLY A 248 5.50 -28.36 13.44
N THR A 249 5.45 -28.25 14.77
CA THR A 249 4.23 -28.57 15.55
C THR A 249 3.22 -27.42 15.54
N VAL A 250 3.70 -26.19 15.37
CA VAL A 250 2.88 -24.97 15.21
C VAL A 250 3.33 -24.23 13.96
N ASP A 251 2.38 -23.87 13.10
CA ASP A 251 2.68 -23.19 11.84
C ASP A 251 2.54 -21.66 11.98
N HIS A 252 3.61 -20.92 11.72
CA HIS A 252 3.62 -19.45 11.69
C HIS A 252 4.54 -18.95 10.57
N ASP A 253 4.15 -17.83 9.96
CA ASP A 253 5.01 -17.11 9.02
C ASP A 253 6.32 -16.68 9.70
N GLU A 254 7.43 -16.91 9.02
CA GLU A 254 8.79 -16.58 9.47
C GLU A 254 8.96 -15.13 9.95
N LYS A 255 8.23 -14.15 9.37
CA LYS A 255 8.31 -12.74 9.82
C LYS A 255 7.62 -12.53 11.15
N ILE A 256 6.60 -13.35 11.46
CA ILE A 256 5.95 -13.38 12.77
C ILE A 256 6.91 -13.96 13.80
N VAL A 257 7.64 -15.02 13.45
CA VAL A 257 8.66 -15.62 14.32
C VAL A 257 9.73 -14.60 14.70
N VAL A 258 10.31 -13.91 13.70
CA VAL A 258 11.30 -12.84 13.94
C VAL A 258 10.74 -11.78 14.88
N LYS A 259 9.55 -11.23 14.58
CA LYS A 259 8.93 -10.18 15.40
C LYS A 259 8.59 -10.66 16.81
N MET A 260 8.20 -11.91 16.97
CA MET A 260 7.94 -12.50 18.28
C MET A 260 9.23 -12.52 19.10
N LEU A 261 10.32 -13.04 18.56
CA LEU A 261 11.61 -13.11 19.26
C LEU A 261 12.13 -11.71 19.63
N GLU A 262 11.98 -10.73 18.73
CA GLU A 262 12.34 -9.32 18.98
C GLU A 262 11.48 -8.68 20.08
N VAL A 263 10.15 -8.85 20.05
CA VAL A 263 9.24 -8.20 21.01
C VAL A 263 9.35 -8.77 22.41
N PHE A 264 9.62 -10.07 22.53
CA PHE A 264 9.81 -10.75 23.82
C PHE A 264 11.27 -10.77 24.28
N ASP A 265 12.19 -10.20 23.51
CA ASP A 265 13.63 -10.13 23.84
C ASP A 265 14.21 -11.51 24.20
N ILE A 266 13.96 -12.49 23.34
CA ILE A 266 14.39 -13.88 23.55
C ILE A 266 15.87 -14.02 23.19
N THR A 267 16.68 -14.43 24.15
CA THR A 267 18.13 -14.62 23.97
C THR A 267 18.48 -16.09 23.73
N LEU A 268 19.73 -16.36 23.32
CA LEU A 268 20.24 -17.74 23.22
C LEU A 268 20.20 -18.48 24.58
N ALA A 269 20.40 -17.78 25.69
CA ALA A 269 20.36 -18.36 27.04
C ALA A 269 18.94 -18.82 27.44
N ASP A 270 17.91 -18.08 27.00
CA ASP A 270 16.51 -18.46 27.21
C ASP A 270 16.16 -19.76 26.46
N ILE A 271 16.68 -19.89 25.24
CA ILE A 271 16.56 -21.10 24.40
C ILE A 271 17.27 -22.28 25.05
N GLU A 272 18.52 -22.09 25.49
CA GLU A 272 19.33 -23.12 26.14
C GLU A 272 18.64 -23.67 27.40
N THR A 273 18.14 -22.78 28.25
CA THR A 273 17.39 -23.14 29.46
C THR A 273 16.17 -24.00 29.14
N SER A 274 15.46 -23.67 28.06
CA SER A 274 14.24 -24.39 27.66
C SER A 274 14.54 -25.75 27.03
N ILE A 275 15.61 -25.87 26.25
CA ILE A 275 16.08 -27.14 25.65
C ILE A 275 16.47 -28.14 26.75
N HIS A 276 17.27 -27.70 27.74
CA HIS A 276 17.68 -28.54 28.87
C HIS A 276 16.50 -29.06 29.69
N ARG A 277 15.52 -28.19 29.97
CA ARG A 277 14.32 -28.55 30.74
C ARG A 277 13.46 -29.61 30.05
N LEU A 278 13.40 -29.58 28.73
CA LEU A 278 12.57 -30.49 27.93
C LEU A 278 13.25 -31.84 27.64
N LYS A 279 14.47 -32.09 28.16
CA LYS A 279 15.27 -33.32 27.91
C LYS A 279 15.31 -33.68 26.43
N ILE A 280 15.40 -32.67 25.57
CA ILE A 280 15.46 -32.82 24.13
C ILE A 280 16.86 -33.35 23.81
N GLN A 281 16.96 -34.68 23.63
CA GLN A 281 18.11 -35.47 23.19
C GLN A 281 19.48 -35.18 23.83
N SER A 282 20.02 -36.23 24.45
CA SER A 282 21.45 -36.37 24.73
C SER A 282 22.20 -36.53 23.40
N GLU A 283 22.64 -35.44 22.79
CA GLU A 283 23.85 -35.36 21.95
C GLU A 283 24.05 -33.91 21.44
N LEU A 284 25.02 -33.24 22.06
CA LEU A 284 25.91 -32.22 21.48
C LEU A 284 25.39 -30.93 20.78
N ASN A 285 24.11 -30.54 20.82
CA ASN A 285 23.72 -29.28 20.16
C ASN A 285 23.40 -28.14 21.15
N THR A 286 24.28 -27.14 21.19
CA THR A 286 24.08 -25.86 21.90
C THR A 286 22.87 -25.11 21.32
N ALA A 287 22.23 -24.22 22.10
CA ALA A 287 21.12 -23.38 21.61
C ALA A 287 21.47 -22.62 20.32
N LYS A 288 22.74 -22.25 20.16
CA LYS A 288 23.30 -21.63 18.96
C LYS A 288 23.15 -22.54 17.73
N THR A 289 23.55 -23.81 17.83
CA THR A 289 23.44 -24.80 16.74
C THR A 289 21.99 -24.99 16.32
N PHE A 290 21.06 -25.06 17.28
CA PHE A 290 19.63 -25.19 16.99
C PHE A 290 19.08 -23.99 16.20
N VAL A 291 19.44 -22.78 16.60
CA VAL A 291 19.05 -21.56 15.88
C VAL A 291 19.68 -21.51 14.49
N GLU A 292 20.93 -21.96 14.34
CA GLU A 292 21.63 -22.02 13.05
C GLU A 292 20.99 -23.00 12.07
N GLU A 293 20.54 -24.17 12.53
CA GLU A 293 19.77 -25.11 11.72
C GLU A 293 18.47 -24.47 11.20
N TYR A 294 17.75 -23.75 12.06
CA TYR A 294 16.55 -23.04 11.63
C TYR A 294 16.86 -21.93 10.61
N ILE A 295 17.90 -21.13 10.85
CA ILE A 295 18.34 -20.09 9.90
C ILE A 295 18.75 -20.71 8.56
N PHE A 296 19.45 -21.84 8.57
CA PHE A 296 19.81 -22.56 7.35
C PHE A 296 18.56 -22.98 6.56
N SER A 297 17.53 -23.50 7.25
CA SER A 297 16.25 -23.82 6.61
C SER A 297 15.56 -22.60 5.96
N LEU A 298 15.73 -21.39 6.54
CA LEU A 298 15.22 -20.15 5.94
C LEU A 298 16.02 -19.77 4.69
N LEU A 299 17.35 -19.99 4.69
CA LEU A 299 18.19 -19.74 3.53
C LEU A 299 17.86 -20.69 2.37
N GLU A 300 17.59 -21.96 2.64
CA GLU A 300 17.11 -22.92 1.63
C GLU A 300 15.78 -22.47 1.00
N LYS A 301 14.89 -21.87 1.80
CA LYS A 301 13.62 -21.27 1.35
C LYS A 301 13.78 -19.89 0.69
N GLN A 302 15.01 -19.39 0.53
CA GLN A 302 15.32 -18.04 0.03
C GLN A 302 14.74 -16.90 0.89
N SER A 303 14.49 -17.13 2.17
CA SER A 303 14.05 -16.10 3.11
C SER A 303 15.24 -15.37 3.76
N TYR A 304 15.98 -14.63 2.94
CA TYR A 304 17.20 -13.96 3.38
C TYR A 304 16.95 -12.85 4.42
N PHE A 305 15.85 -12.10 4.31
CA PHE A 305 15.59 -11.02 5.26
C PHE A 305 15.29 -11.54 6.66
N SER A 306 14.49 -12.60 6.78
CA SER A 306 14.18 -13.25 8.06
C SER A 306 15.43 -13.91 8.65
N ALA A 307 16.20 -14.62 7.82
CA ALA A 307 17.48 -15.22 8.23
C ALA A 307 18.46 -14.17 8.78
N VAL A 308 18.69 -13.07 8.05
CA VAL A 308 19.57 -11.97 8.48
C VAL A 308 19.06 -11.30 9.76
N SER A 309 17.73 -11.15 9.90
CA SER A 309 17.14 -10.58 11.12
C SER A 309 17.39 -11.46 12.34
N LEU A 310 17.32 -12.79 12.20
CA LEU A 310 17.65 -13.72 13.29
C LEU A 310 19.15 -13.74 13.59
N LEU A 311 20.02 -13.72 12.57
CA LEU A 311 21.46 -13.62 12.76
C LEU A 311 21.85 -12.36 13.55
N GLU A 312 21.24 -11.22 13.22
CA GLU A 312 21.42 -9.96 13.94
C GLU A 312 20.87 -10.04 15.38
N HIS A 313 19.63 -10.52 15.55
CA HIS A 313 18.98 -10.64 16.86
C HIS A 313 19.79 -11.49 17.84
N PHE A 314 20.31 -12.63 17.38
CA PHE A 314 21.13 -13.53 18.21
C PHE A 314 22.64 -13.23 18.16
N SER A 315 23.04 -12.14 17.49
CA SER A 315 24.44 -11.74 17.34
C SER A 315 25.37 -12.81 16.73
N ILE A 316 24.87 -13.61 15.80
CA ILE A 316 25.59 -14.71 15.14
C ILE A 316 26.30 -14.16 13.88
N ARG A 317 27.64 -14.22 13.83
CA ARG A 317 28.48 -13.62 12.77
C ARG A 317 29.09 -14.61 11.77
N GLN A 318 28.48 -15.78 11.56
CA GLN A 318 29.12 -16.91 10.87
C GLN A 318 29.22 -16.78 9.33
N SER A 319 28.85 -15.65 8.73
CA SER A 319 28.76 -15.53 7.27
C SER A 319 29.57 -14.35 6.72
N GLY A 320 30.50 -14.65 5.81
CA GLY A 320 31.41 -13.69 5.18
C GLY A 320 30.92 -13.13 3.85
N GLU A 321 31.86 -12.71 3.00
CA GLU A 321 31.61 -12.07 1.69
C GLU A 321 30.71 -12.89 0.76
N SER A 322 30.90 -14.22 0.72
CA SER A 322 30.12 -15.14 -0.12
C SER A 322 28.61 -15.03 0.12
N PHE A 323 28.20 -14.76 1.35
CA PHE A 323 26.80 -14.62 1.73
C PHE A 323 26.17 -13.33 1.18
N ILE A 324 26.93 -12.24 1.13
CA ILE A 324 26.50 -11.00 0.46
C ILE A 324 26.34 -11.22 -1.03
N LEU A 325 27.33 -11.85 -1.67
CA LEU A 325 27.25 -12.14 -3.11
C LEU A 325 26.04 -13.01 -3.45
N GLN A 326 25.74 -14.02 -2.62
CA GLN A 326 24.55 -14.84 -2.75
C GLN A 326 23.25 -14.02 -2.64
N MET A 327 23.15 -13.11 -1.66
CA MET A 327 21.97 -12.23 -1.52
C MET A 327 21.80 -11.30 -2.72
N ILE A 328 22.88 -10.73 -3.25
CA ILE A 328 22.85 -9.86 -4.44
C ILE A 328 22.38 -10.66 -5.66
N GLN A 329 22.89 -11.89 -5.87
CA GLN A 329 22.46 -12.77 -6.96
C GLN A 329 20.96 -13.08 -6.88
N ASN A 330 20.43 -13.29 -5.68
CA ASN A 330 19.00 -13.55 -5.43
C ASN A 330 18.15 -12.26 -5.37
N LYS A 331 18.71 -11.09 -5.73
CA LYS A 331 18.05 -9.78 -5.72
C LYS A 331 17.52 -9.35 -4.34
N GLN A 332 18.12 -9.84 -3.26
CA GLN A 332 17.74 -9.54 -1.87
C GLN A 332 18.55 -8.38 -1.30
N PHE A 333 18.47 -7.22 -1.95
CA PHE A 333 19.32 -6.06 -1.62
C PHE A 333 19.14 -5.54 -0.19
N LYS A 334 17.90 -5.46 0.29
CA LYS A 334 17.60 -5.02 1.66
C LYS A 334 18.18 -5.95 2.73
N ALA A 335 18.19 -7.26 2.46
CA ALA A 335 18.79 -8.24 3.36
C ALA A 335 20.32 -8.08 3.36
N ALA A 336 20.92 -7.89 2.18
CA ALA A 336 22.36 -7.65 2.04
C ALA A 336 22.81 -6.36 2.77
N GLU A 337 22.06 -5.27 2.62
CA GLU A 337 22.30 -4.00 3.30
C GLU A 337 22.19 -4.15 4.83
N LYS A 338 21.13 -4.81 5.33
CA LYS A 338 20.95 -5.08 6.76
C LYS A 338 22.11 -5.91 7.32
N TRP A 339 22.50 -6.99 6.62
CA TRP A 339 23.60 -7.85 7.03
C TRP A 339 24.94 -7.10 7.06
N ALA A 340 25.24 -6.34 6.00
CA ALA A 340 26.47 -5.56 5.92
C ALA A 340 26.55 -4.52 7.04
N THR A 341 25.43 -3.84 7.34
CA THR A 341 25.34 -2.87 8.44
C THR A 341 25.64 -3.53 9.79
N PHE A 342 25.06 -4.70 10.05
CA PHE A 342 25.29 -5.46 11.28
C PHE A 342 26.76 -5.94 11.42
N MET A 343 27.37 -6.40 10.32
CA MET A 343 28.75 -6.86 10.30
C MET A 343 29.76 -5.70 10.45
N GLY A 344 29.41 -4.50 9.98
CA GLY A 344 30.14 -3.26 10.16
C GLY A 344 30.81 -2.74 8.88
N LYS A 345 31.66 -1.72 9.03
CA LYS A 345 32.23 -0.94 7.92
C LYS A 345 32.91 -1.80 6.84
N SER A 346 33.70 -2.81 7.24
CA SER A 346 34.40 -3.69 6.28
C SER A 346 33.43 -4.40 5.33
N MET A 347 32.31 -4.89 5.87
CA MET A 347 31.30 -5.59 5.08
C MET A 347 30.47 -4.64 4.20
N LEU A 348 30.22 -3.42 4.69
CA LEU A 348 29.61 -2.37 3.87
C LEU A 348 30.51 -1.99 2.68
N CYS A 349 31.83 -1.92 2.86
CA CYS A 349 32.77 -1.68 1.76
C CYS A 349 32.70 -2.81 0.70
N LEU A 350 32.65 -4.08 1.12
CA LEU A 350 32.49 -5.21 0.21
C LEU A 350 31.15 -5.15 -0.55
N LEU A 351 30.07 -4.75 0.13
CA LEU A 351 28.76 -4.57 -0.50
C LEU A 351 28.78 -3.48 -1.58
N VAL A 352 29.41 -2.33 -1.27
CA VAL A 352 29.56 -1.21 -2.22
C VAL A 352 30.39 -1.64 -3.43
N GLN A 353 31.51 -2.34 -3.21
CA GLN A 353 32.35 -2.87 -4.28
C GLN A 353 31.56 -3.84 -5.17
N ALA A 354 30.85 -4.79 -4.56
CA ALA A 354 30.02 -5.77 -5.29
C ALA A 354 28.90 -5.09 -6.11
N TYR A 355 28.33 -3.99 -5.63
CA TYR A 355 27.40 -3.19 -6.42
C TYR A 355 28.09 -2.43 -7.56
N ALA A 356 29.25 -1.83 -7.32
CA ALA A 356 30.02 -1.12 -8.33
C ALA A 356 30.45 -2.03 -9.48
N ASP A 357 30.99 -3.20 -9.17
CA ASP A 357 31.45 -4.21 -10.14
C ASP A 357 30.30 -4.73 -11.04
N ARG A 358 29.07 -4.73 -10.51
CA ARG A 358 27.85 -5.13 -11.23
C ARG A 358 27.12 -3.95 -11.89
N ASN A 359 27.72 -2.76 -11.91
CA ASN A 359 27.13 -1.52 -12.42
C ASN A 359 25.78 -1.15 -11.74
N MET A 360 25.58 -1.55 -10.49
CA MET A 360 24.39 -1.27 -9.68
C MET A 360 24.54 0.07 -8.93
N LEU A 361 24.78 1.14 -9.68
CA LEU A 361 25.16 2.46 -9.16
C LEU A 361 24.14 3.06 -8.18
N LYS A 362 22.85 2.79 -8.36
CA LYS A 362 21.82 3.30 -7.43
C LYS A 362 21.98 2.70 -6.02
N ASN A 363 22.17 1.38 -5.93
CA ASN A 363 22.35 0.68 -4.67
C ASN A 363 23.68 1.08 -4.00
N ALA A 364 24.76 1.19 -4.80
CA ALA A 364 26.04 1.69 -4.32
C ALA A 364 25.91 3.09 -3.70
N TYR A 365 25.27 4.02 -4.43
CA TYR A 365 25.05 5.39 -3.95
C TYR A 365 24.24 5.47 -2.65
N GLU A 366 23.12 4.73 -2.58
CA GLU A 366 22.27 4.71 -1.38
C GLU A 366 23.04 4.15 -0.18
N THR A 367 23.80 3.07 -0.37
CA THR A 367 24.64 2.46 0.68
C THR A 367 25.75 3.40 1.15
N ILE A 368 26.47 4.04 0.22
CA ILE A 368 27.54 5.00 0.54
C ILE A 368 26.98 6.18 1.35
N LYS A 369 25.84 6.74 0.90
CA LYS A 369 25.22 7.91 1.52
C LYS A 369 24.68 7.62 2.93
N GLN A 370 24.00 6.48 3.11
CA GLN A 370 23.39 6.13 4.40
C GLN A 370 24.44 5.80 5.48
N ASN A 371 25.62 5.34 5.07
CA ASN A 371 26.67 4.87 5.99
C ASN A 371 27.90 5.79 6.02
N ASN A 372 27.83 7.00 5.43
CA ASN A 372 28.91 7.99 5.39
C ASN A 372 30.25 7.47 4.81
N LEU A 373 30.19 6.69 3.73
CA LEU A 373 31.36 6.07 3.08
C LEU A 373 31.91 6.88 1.90
N GLN A 374 31.62 8.19 1.82
CA GLN A 374 31.99 8.99 0.65
C GLN A 374 33.51 9.10 0.48
N GLN A 375 34.25 9.16 1.58
CA GLN A 375 35.72 9.22 1.57
C GLN A 375 36.35 7.88 1.17
N ASP A 376 35.68 6.76 1.46
CA ASP A 376 36.18 5.43 1.12
C ASP A 376 35.97 5.11 -0.38
N PHE A 377 34.97 5.71 -1.02
CA PHE A 377 34.63 5.46 -2.43
C PHE A 377 34.33 6.75 -3.24
N PRO A 378 35.29 7.68 -3.35
CA PRO A 378 35.08 8.96 -4.04
C PRO A 378 34.70 8.76 -5.52
N ASP A 379 35.40 7.87 -6.23
CA ASP A 379 35.19 7.62 -7.66
C ASP A 379 33.83 6.96 -7.93
N VAL A 380 33.45 5.97 -7.13
CA VAL A 380 32.14 5.30 -7.26
C VAL A 380 31.03 6.29 -6.95
N TYR A 381 31.19 7.11 -5.90
CA TYR A 381 30.22 8.13 -5.51
C TYR A 381 30.01 9.16 -6.62
N GLN A 382 31.10 9.62 -7.24
CA GLN A 382 31.06 10.56 -8.37
C GLN A 382 30.39 9.93 -9.60
N LYS A 383 30.81 8.72 -9.99
CA LYS A 383 30.21 7.95 -11.10
C LYS A 383 28.70 7.72 -10.91
N CYS A 384 28.25 7.52 -9.67
CA CYS A 384 26.84 7.41 -9.35
C CYS A 384 26.07 8.72 -9.57
N LYS A 385 26.65 9.88 -9.20
CA LYS A 385 26.05 11.19 -9.45
C LYS A 385 25.96 11.45 -10.95
N GLU A 386 27.03 11.22 -11.70
CA GLU A 386 27.08 11.36 -13.16
C GLU A 386 26.04 10.49 -13.87
N SER A 387 25.94 9.19 -13.52
CA SER A 387 24.92 8.30 -14.09
C SER A 387 23.49 8.78 -13.80
N SER A 388 23.26 9.32 -12.60
CA SER A 388 21.96 9.91 -12.23
C SER A 388 21.63 11.15 -13.06
N LEU A 389 22.63 12.01 -13.33
CA LEU A 389 22.50 13.18 -14.19
C LEU A 389 22.26 12.78 -15.65
N LYS A 390 23.06 11.86 -16.18
CA LYS A 390 22.90 11.33 -17.54
C LYS A 390 21.49 10.80 -17.78
N ARG A 391 20.94 10.01 -16.84
CA ARG A 391 19.56 9.50 -16.93
C ARG A 391 18.51 10.61 -16.91
N LEU A 392 18.76 11.73 -16.24
CA LEU A 392 17.86 12.89 -16.27
C LEU A 392 17.99 13.66 -17.59
N ALA A 393 19.22 13.85 -18.08
CA ALA A 393 19.51 14.48 -19.36
C ALA A 393 18.91 13.70 -20.55
N GLU A 394 19.05 12.37 -20.57
CA GLU A 394 18.42 11.48 -21.56
C GLU A 394 16.89 11.60 -21.59
N LYS A 395 16.31 11.95 -20.44
CA LYS A 395 14.87 12.22 -20.34
C LYS A 395 14.51 13.66 -20.69
N ALA A 396 15.46 14.55 -20.95
CA ALA A 396 15.30 16.00 -21.06
C ALA A 396 14.72 16.63 -19.79
N CYS A 397 15.22 16.23 -18.62
CA CYS A 397 14.88 16.81 -17.31
C CYS A 397 16.01 17.73 -16.81
N TRP A 398 16.37 18.74 -17.62
CA TRP A 398 17.58 19.55 -17.41
C TRP A 398 17.56 20.35 -16.12
N ASP A 399 16.47 21.06 -15.80
CA ASP A 399 16.38 21.88 -14.58
C ASP A 399 16.33 21.04 -13.29
N VAL A 400 15.99 19.75 -13.40
CA VAL A 400 16.08 18.78 -12.29
C VAL A 400 17.52 18.28 -12.17
N ALA A 401 18.20 18.05 -13.29
CA ALA A 401 19.59 17.62 -13.32
C ALA A 401 20.51 18.73 -12.77
N GLU A 402 20.30 19.97 -13.21
CA GLU A 402 21.01 21.15 -12.74
C GLU A 402 20.92 21.30 -11.22
N ARG A 403 19.72 21.21 -10.64
CA ARG A 403 19.58 21.27 -9.17
C ARG A 403 20.27 20.13 -8.42
N LYS A 404 20.38 18.95 -9.03
CA LYS A 404 21.07 17.81 -8.42
C LYS A 404 22.59 17.95 -8.41
N THR A 405 23.16 18.86 -9.20
CA THR A 405 24.60 19.15 -9.11
C THR A 405 24.93 19.86 -7.80
N HIS A 406 23.95 20.52 -7.16
CA HIS A 406 24.16 21.36 -5.98
C HIS A 406 25.25 22.43 -6.18
N GLY A 407 25.44 22.90 -7.42
CA GLY A 407 26.47 23.88 -7.77
C GLY A 407 27.89 23.30 -7.93
N ASP A 408 28.03 21.97 -7.89
CA ASP A 408 29.31 21.30 -8.15
C ASP A 408 29.77 21.54 -9.59
N LYS A 409 30.94 22.19 -9.74
CA LYS A 409 31.47 22.62 -11.03
C LYS A 409 31.69 21.45 -12.01
N GLN A 410 32.22 20.31 -11.54
CA GLN A 410 32.48 19.16 -12.41
C GLN A 410 31.19 18.53 -12.93
N LEU A 411 30.17 18.43 -12.06
CA LEU A 411 28.86 17.91 -12.46
C LEU A 411 28.11 18.87 -13.38
N LEU A 412 28.30 20.18 -13.22
CA LEU A 412 27.76 21.19 -14.12
C LEU A 412 28.43 21.12 -15.50
N GLU A 413 29.75 21.04 -15.56
CA GLU A 413 30.51 20.84 -16.81
C GLU A 413 30.08 19.54 -17.53
N TYR A 414 29.88 18.45 -16.78
CA TYR A 414 29.33 17.21 -17.33
C TYR A 414 27.90 17.38 -17.87
N LEU A 415 27.06 18.16 -17.19
CA LEU A 415 25.70 18.47 -17.66
C LEU A 415 25.72 19.31 -18.94
N VAL A 416 26.65 20.26 -19.05
CA VAL A 416 26.88 21.04 -20.28
C VAL A 416 27.29 20.12 -21.42
N TYR A 417 28.26 19.23 -21.19
CA TYR A 417 28.66 18.22 -22.18
C TYR A 417 27.48 17.37 -22.67
N LEU A 418 26.63 16.88 -21.74
CA LEU A 418 25.43 16.13 -22.09
C LEU A 418 24.43 16.95 -22.92
N ALA A 419 24.28 18.25 -22.63
CA ALA A 419 23.41 19.14 -23.40
C ALA A 419 23.95 19.40 -24.81
N MET A 420 25.27 19.56 -24.96
CA MET A 420 25.94 19.70 -26.26
C MET A 420 25.73 18.44 -27.13
N GLU A 421 26.01 17.26 -26.57
CA GLU A 421 25.83 15.96 -27.27
C GLU A 421 24.37 15.74 -27.69
N ALA A 422 23.41 16.23 -26.89
CA ALA A 422 22.00 16.13 -27.19
C ALA A 422 21.47 17.24 -28.13
N GLY A 423 22.32 18.19 -28.55
CA GLY A 423 21.97 19.26 -29.48
C GLY A 423 21.19 20.43 -28.87
N TYR A 424 21.18 20.59 -27.54
CA TYR A 424 20.47 21.68 -26.86
C TYR A 424 21.37 22.90 -26.65
N SER A 425 21.77 23.58 -27.73
CA SER A 425 22.67 24.76 -27.71
C SER A 425 22.20 25.86 -26.76
N GLU A 426 20.91 26.17 -26.77
CA GLU A 426 20.31 27.18 -25.87
C GLU A 426 20.51 26.83 -24.38
N LYS A 427 20.41 25.54 -24.02
CA LYS A 427 20.62 25.11 -22.63
C LYS A 427 22.10 25.10 -22.25
N VAL A 428 22.98 24.87 -23.22
CA VAL A 428 24.43 25.02 -23.05
C VAL A 428 24.77 26.46 -22.71
N ASP A 429 24.31 27.41 -23.52
CA ASP A 429 24.54 28.84 -23.30
C ASP A 429 23.99 29.27 -21.93
N GLU A 430 22.76 28.86 -21.59
CA GLU A 430 22.16 29.17 -20.28
C GLU A 430 23.00 28.66 -19.09
N LEU A 431 23.49 27.42 -19.16
CA LEU A 431 24.29 26.83 -18.08
C LEU A 431 25.66 27.50 -17.97
N CYS A 432 26.30 27.78 -19.11
CA CYS A 432 27.59 28.46 -19.15
C CYS A 432 27.49 29.88 -18.59
N ASP A 433 26.47 30.64 -18.98
CA ASP A 433 26.25 32.01 -18.50
C ASP A 433 25.90 32.03 -17.00
N ARG A 434 24.96 31.17 -16.57
CA ARG A 434 24.49 31.14 -15.17
C ARG A 434 25.59 30.78 -14.17
N TYR A 435 26.51 29.91 -14.57
CA TYR A 435 27.57 29.40 -13.69
C TYR A 435 28.97 29.88 -14.07
N SER A 436 29.08 30.79 -15.04
CA SER A 436 30.36 31.33 -15.54
C SER A 436 31.34 30.21 -15.95
N LEU A 437 30.87 29.26 -16.76
CA LEU A 437 31.67 28.14 -17.24
C LEU A 437 32.32 28.49 -18.59
N GLU A 438 33.63 28.29 -18.68
CA GLU A 438 34.44 28.61 -19.86
C GLU A 438 34.94 27.33 -20.56
N GLY A 439 35.32 27.43 -21.84
CA GLY A 439 35.96 26.33 -22.58
C GLY A 439 35.04 25.45 -23.44
N PHE A 440 33.73 25.72 -23.45
CA PHE A 440 32.77 25.04 -24.33
C PHE A 440 32.65 25.79 -25.65
N LEU A 441 33.40 25.37 -26.66
CA LEU A 441 33.28 25.93 -28.01
C LEU A 441 31.92 25.53 -28.62
N LYS A 442 31.24 26.49 -29.26
CA LYS A 442 30.01 26.22 -30.02
C LYS A 442 30.31 25.10 -31.03
N PRO A 443 29.48 24.05 -31.10
CA PRO A 443 29.52 23.15 -32.24
C PRO A 443 29.36 24.01 -33.50
N ILE A 444 30.29 23.88 -34.44
CA ILE A 444 30.11 24.39 -35.81
C ILE A 444 28.75 23.86 -36.27
N GLU A 445 27.84 24.74 -36.69
CA GLU A 445 26.54 24.33 -37.24
C GLU A 445 26.79 23.20 -38.23
N PRO A 446 26.26 21.98 -38.01
CA PRO A 446 26.51 20.90 -38.94
C PRO A 446 25.89 21.28 -40.28
N GLU A 447 26.72 21.38 -41.31
CA GLU A 447 26.33 21.50 -42.71
C GLU A 447 25.26 20.46 -43.03
N ALA A 448 24.01 20.92 -43.20
CA ALA A 448 22.88 20.35 -43.97
C ALA A 448 22.67 18.81 -44.06
N GLY A 449 23.24 17.99 -43.18
CA GLY A 449 23.33 16.53 -43.37
C GLY A 449 22.54 15.65 -42.40
N PHE A 450 22.09 16.17 -41.25
CA PHE A 450 21.33 15.39 -40.27
C PHE A 450 19.95 16.01 -40.01
N LEU A 451 19.00 15.75 -40.92
CA LEU A 451 17.58 16.14 -40.80
C LEU A 451 16.85 15.58 -39.55
N HIS A 452 17.49 14.74 -38.74
CA HIS A 452 16.84 14.03 -37.61
C HIS A 452 16.83 14.79 -36.27
N ASN A 453 17.57 15.90 -36.13
CA ASN A 453 17.71 16.61 -34.83
C ASN A 453 17.22 18.07 -34.83
N ARG A 454 16.43 18.47 -35.84
CA ARG A 454 15.87 19.83 -35.89
C ARG A 454 14.57 19.90 -35.08
N PHE A 455 14.43 20.92 -34.24
CA PHE A 455 13.18 21.21 -33.52
C PHE A 455 12.26 22.12 -34.33
N LEU A 456 10.95 22.03 -34.09
CA LEU A 456 9.95 22.97 -34.62
C LEU A 456 10.08 24.32 -33.92
N HIS A 457 9.96 25.39 -34.71
CA HIS A 457 9.86 26.76 -34.22
C HIS A 457 8.52 27.39 -34.60
N LEU A 458 8.03 28.33 -33.77
CA LEU A 458 6.75 29.00 -34.01
C LEU A 458 6.68 29.72 -35.37
N LYS A 459 7.82 30.23 -35.87
CA LYS A 459 7.92 30.87 -37.19
C LYS A 459 7.52 29.95 -38.33
N GLU A 460 7.75 28.64 -38.21
CA GLU A 460 7.38 27.65 -39.22
C GLU A 460 5.88 27.32 -39.19
N LEU A 461 5.24 27.59 -38.06
CA LEU A 461 3.82 27.36 -37.83
C LEU A 461 2.97 28.60 -38.13
N ALA A 462 3.57 29.67 -38.69
CA ALA A 462 2.89 30.92 -39.05
C ALA A 462 2.11 31.57 -37.89
N VAL A 463 2.61 31.42 -36.66
CA VAL A 463 2.07 32.13 -35.49
C VAL A 463 2.50 33.59 -35.56
N GLU A 464 1.52 34.50 -35.49
CA GLU A 464 1.71 35.94 -35.57
C GLU A 464 2.12 36.52 -34.21
N ASP A 465 1.42 36.13 -33.14
CA ASP A 465 1.60 36.71 -31.80
C ASP A 465 1.60 35.66 -30.67
N ILE A 466 2.49 35.87 -29.68
CA ILE A 466 2.40 35.25 -28.34
C ILE A 466 1.99 36.34 -27.36
N ILE A 467 0.84 36.16 -26.72
CA ILE A 467 0.23 37.17 -25.86
C ILE A 467 0.24 36.64 -24.42
N TRP A 468 1.02 37.30 -23.55
CA TRP A 468 0.96 37.08 -22.11
C TRP A 468 -0.30 37.74 -21.55
N VAL A 469 -1.08 36.98 -20.78
CA VAL A 469 -2.38 37.41 -20.27
C VAL A 469 -2.38 37.31 -18.76
N ASP A 470 -2.25 38.45 -18.09
CA ASP A 470 -2.19 38.53 -16.63
C ASP A 470 -3.04 39.68 -16.04
N GLU A 471 -3.86 40.31 -16.88
CA GLU A 471 -4.79 41.39 -16.53
C GLU A 471 -6.18 41.15 -17.12
N VAL A 472 -7.19 41.82 -16.55
CA VAL A 472 -8.60 41.67 -16.93
C VAL A 472 -8.84 41.97 -18.41
N ASP A 473 -8.35 43.10 -18.90
CA ASP A 473 -8.56 43.51 -20.29
C ASP A 473 -7.91 42.51 -21.27
N GLY A 474 -6.70 42.04 -20.94
CA GLY A 474 -6.02 40.98 -21.68
C GLY A 474 -6.83 39.69 -21.72
N LEU A 475 -7.40 39.28 -20.58
CA LEU A 475 -8.21 38.07 -20.47
C LEU A 475 -9.52 38.19 -21.25
N CYS A 476 -10.20 39.33 -21.16
CA CYS A 476 -11.41 39.61 -21.93
C CYS A 476 -11.12 39.60 -23.45
N ASN A 477 -10.04 40.26 -23.89
CA ASN A 477 -9.63 40.28 -25.28
C ASN A 477 -9.26 38.89 -25.81
N ALA A 478 -8.51 38.11 -25.03
CA ALA A 478 -8.19 36.72 -25.34
C ALA A 478 -9.48 35.89 -25.48
N THR A 479 -10.41 36.03 -24.53
CA THR A 479 -11.69 35.30 -24.53
C THR A 479 -12.51 35.62 -25.79
N CYS A 480 -12.67 36.91 -26.12
CA CYS A 480 -13.40 37.35 -27.31
C CYS A 480 -12.78 36.78 -28.61
N HIS A 481 -11.44 36.77 -28.71
CA HIS A 481 -10.75 36.17 -29.86
C HIS A 481 -10.98 34.66 -29.93
N ILE A 482 -10.83 33.96 -28.81
CA ILE A 482 -10.97 32.50 -28.71
C ILE A 482 -12.39 32.04 -29.04
N GLU A 483 -13.42 32.77 -28.61
CA GLU A 483 -14.82 32.45 -28.95
C GLU A 483 -15.14 32.58 -30.44
N GLY A 484 -14.39 33.41 -31.16
CA GLY A 484 -14.46 33.49 -32.62
C GLY A 484 -13.80 32.30 -33.33
N CYS A 485 -13.02 31.49 -32.63
CA CYS A 485 -12.32 30.34 -33.19
C CYS A 485 -13.19 29.07 -33.18
N LYS A 486 -13.06 28.24 -34.22
CA LYS A 486 -13.72 26.93 -34.28
C LYS A 486 -12.94 25.84 -33.55
N VAL A 487 -11.62 25.96 -33.54
CA VAL A 487 -10.69 24.98 -32.99
C VAL A 487 -9.60 25.73 -32.23
N VAL A 488 -9.24 25.24 -31.04
CA VAL A 488 -8.13 25.76 -30.23
C VAL A 488 -7.29 24.64 -29.65
N GLY A 489 -6.00 24.88 -29.50
CA GLY A 489 -5.07 24.01 -28.77
C GLY A 489 -4.94 24.43 -27.31
N LEU A 490 -4.87 23.47 -26.40
CA LEU A 490 -4.73 23.67 -24.96
C LEU A 490 -3.56 22.90 -24.40
N ASP A 491 -2.83 23.53 -23.49
CA ASP A 491 -1.84 22.89 -22.65
C ASP A 491 -1.77 23.58 -21.28
N CYS A 492 -1.04 22.99 -20.32
CA CYS A 492 -0.83 23.57 -19.00
C CYS A 492 0.58 23.28 -18.48
N GLU A 493 1.13 24.21 -17.72
CA GLU A 493 2.46 24.05 -17.12
C GLU A 493 2.48 24.40 -15.63
N TRP A 494 3.29 23.65 -14.88
CA TRP A 494 3.48 23.84 -13.43
C TRP A 494 4.86 23.47 -12.99
N LYS A 495 5.32 24.09 -11.91
CA LYS A 495 6.60 23.75 -11.28
C LYS A 495 6.61 22.27 -10.86
N PRO A 496 7.59 21.46 -11.28
CA PRO A 496 7.71 20.09 -10.82
C PRO A 496 7.86 19.95 -9.30
N ASN A 497 7.42 18.82 -8.75
CA ASN A 497 7.73 18.45 -7.37
C ASN A 497 9.11 17.79 -7.31
N TYR A 498 10.07 18.47 -6.69
CA TYR A 498 11.44 17.95 -6.53
C TYR A 498 11.60 17.04 -5.32
N GLU A 499 10.68 17.12 -4.35
CA GLU A 499 10.68 16.34 -3.13
C GLU A 499 9.62 15.23 -3.18
N LYS A 500 10.06 14.00 -2.89
CA LYS A 500 9.16 12.85 -2.91
C LYS A 500 8.18 12.94 -1.73
N GLY A 501 6.89 13.00 -2.04
CA GLY A 501 5.82 13.06 -1.04
C GLY A 501 5.33 14.47 -0.72
N SER A 502 5.88 15.51 -1.36
CA SER A 502 5.31 16.86 -1.29
C SER A 502 3.94 16.93 -1.96
N LYS A 503 3.09 17.87 -1.53
CA LYS A 503 1.83 18.17 -2.21
C LYS A 503 2.10 18.56 -3.67
N PRO A 504 1.24 18.21 -4.64
CA PRO A 504 1.34 18.70 -6.02
C PRO A 504 1.38 20.22 -6.06
N ASN A 505 2.31 20.81 -6.80
CA ASN A 505 2.30 22.24 -7.08
C ASN A 505 1.09 22.61 -7.95
N LYS A 506 0.63 23.86 -7.81
CA LYS A 506 -0.51 24.37 -8.58
C LYS A 506 -0.14 24.59 -10.04
N VAL A 507 -1.13 24.49 -10.93
CA VAL A 507 -0.97 24.89 -12.34
C VAL A 507 -0.58 26.36 -12.40
N SER A 508 0.57 26.67 -13.00
CA SER A 508 1.13 28.02 -12.99
C SER A 508 0.65 28.86 -14.18
N ILE A 509 0.54 28.24 -15.36
CA ILE A 509 0.04 28.87 -16.58
C ILE A 509 -0.83 27.90 -17.37
N MET A 510 -1.72 28.46 -18.19
CA MET A 510 -2.51 27.72 -19.18
C MET A 510 -2.35 28.36 -20.54
N GLN A 511 -2.08 27.54 -21.56
CA GLN A 511 -1.90 28.00 -22.92
C GLN A 511 -3.16 27.72 -23.73
N ILE A 512 -3.61 28.71 -24.50
CA ILE A 512 -4.72 28.57 -25.43
C ILE A 512 -4.28 29.13 -26.78
N ALA A 513 -4.17 28.26 -27.77
CA ALA A 513 -3.74 28.62 -29.10
C ALA A 513 -4.89 28.60 -30.10
N SER A 514 -4.88 29.57 -30.99
CA SER A 514 -5.61 29.61 -32.26
C SER A 514 -4.63 29.37 -33.42
N ASP A 515 -5.11 29.33 -34.66
CA ASP A 515 -4.24 29.16 -35.85
C ASP A 515 -3.12 30.21 -35.96
N LYS A 516 -3.35 31.42 -35.44
CA LYS A 516 -2.46 32.58 -35.62
C LYS A 516 -1.89 33.15 -34.33
N LYS A 517 -2.50 32.84 -33.18
CA LYS A 517 -2.17 33.47 -31.90
C LYS A 517 -2.15 32.47 -30.77
N ALA A 518 -1.15 32.59 -29.90
CA ALA A 518 -1.07 31.83 -28.65
C ALA A 518 -1.25 32.77 -27.46
N PHE A 519 -2.20 32.46 -26.58
CA PHE A 519 -2.42 33.17 -25.33
C PHE A 519 -1.83 32.34 -24.19
N VAL A 520 -0.99 32.96 -23.36
CA VAL A 520 -0.40 32.32 -22.17
C VAL A 520 -0.97 33.02 -20.94
N LEU A 521 -1.89 32.35 -20.26
CA LEU A 521 -2.63 32.89 -19.12
C LEU A 521 -1.85 32.67 -17.83
N ASP A 522 -1.58 33.74 -17.08
CA ASP A 522 -1.01 33.68 -15.74
C ASP A 522 -2.06 33.29 -14.72
N LEU A 523 -2.29 31.99 -14.55
CA LEU A 523 -3.31 31.49 -13.62
C LEU A 523 -3.01 31.88 -12.17
N ILE A 524 -1.74 32.06 -11.79
CA ILE A 524 -1.37 32.46 -10.43
C ILE A 524 -1.89 33.88 -10.14
N LYS A 525 -1.58 34.83 -11.02
CA LYS A 525 -1.99 36.23 -10.86
C LYS A 525 -3.49 36.40 -11.09
N LEU A 526 -4.03 35.85 -12.17
CA LEU A 526 -5.46 35.99 -12.51
C LEU A 526 -6.39 35.39 -11.45
N PHE A 527 -6.04 34.23 -10.89
CA PHE A 527 -6.85 33.63 -9.81
C PHE A 527 -6.81 34.48 -8.54
N LYS A 528 -5.65 35.07 -8.23
CA LYS A 528 -5.50 35.92 -7.04
C LYS A 528 -6.27 37.23 -7.19
N ASP A 529 -6.16 37.86 -8.36
CA ASP A 529 -6.61 39.23 -8.55
C ASP A 529 -8.07 39.30 -9.00
N VAL A 530 -8.51 38.37 -9.88
CA VAL A 530 -9.83 38.39 -10.53
C VAL A 530 -10.45 37.00 -10.74
N PRO A 531 -10.66 36.21 -9.66
CA PRO A 531 -11.12 34.82 -9.77
C PRO A 531 -12.48 34.68 -10.47
N ASP A 532 -13.44 35.56 -10.21
CA ASP A 532 -14.76 35.49 -10.84
C ASP A 532 -14.71 35.77 -12.34
N VAL A 533 -13.87 36.71 -12.78
CA VAL A 533 -13.70 37.02 -14.20
C VAL A 533 -12.98 35.87 -14.90
N LEU A 534 -11.94 35.32 -14.26
CA LEU A 534 -11.24 34.12 -14.73
C LEU A 534 -12.21 32.95 -14.92
N ASP A 535 -13.05 32.67 -13.94
CA ASP A 535 -14.02 31.57 -14.00
C ASP A 535 -15.02 31.76 -15.14
N ASN A 536 -15.58 32.96 -15.28
CA ASN A 536 -16.53 33.27 -16.34
C ASN A 536 -15.89 33.16 -17.74
N CYS A 537 -14.68 33.70 -17.93
CA CYS A 537 -13.95 33.63 -19.19
C CYS A 537 -13.61 32.19 -19.58
N LEU A 538 -13.03 31.40 -18.66
CA LEU A 538 -12.68 30.01 -18.94
C LEU A 538 -13.92 29.12 -19.09
N THR A 539 -15.02 29.41 -18.39
CA THR A 539 -16.32 28.73 -18.60
C THR A 539 -16.80 28.90 -20.03
N ARG A 540 -16.79 30.14 -20.55
CA ARG A 540 -17.18 30.44 -21.93
C ARG A 540 -16.34 29.71 -22.97
N ILE A 541 -15.09 29.39 -22.67
CA ILE A 541 -14.19 28.67 -23.57
C ILE A 541 -14.36 27.15 -23.43
N LEU A 542 -14.15 26.63 -22.22
CA LEU A 542 -14.07 25.19 -21.94
C LEU A 542 -15.44 24.50 -22.09
N GLN A 543 -16.52 25.18 -21.74
CA GLN A 543 -17.88 24.62 -21.81
C GLN A 543 -18.61 24.98 -23.11
N SER A 544 -17.97 25.71 -24.03
CA SER A 544 -18.61 26.03 -25.30
C SER A 544 -18.74 24.80 -26.21
N PRO A 545 -19.96 24.47 -26.70
CA PRO A 545 -20.18 23.45 -27.73
C PRO A 545 -19.86 23.94 -29.15
N ARG A 546 -19.31 25.16 -29.30
CA ARG A 546 -18.95 25.72 -30.61
C ARG A 546 -17.45 25.63 -30.90
N ILE A 547 -16.65 25.44 -29.84
CA ILE A 547 -15.20 25.44 -29.90
C ILE A 547 -14.72 24.01 -29.65
N LEU A 548 -14.01 23.43 -30.62
CA LEU A 548 -13.27 22.19 -30.43
C LEU A 548 -11.97 22.48 -29.69
N LYS A 549 -11.79 21.89 -28.52
CA LYS A 549 -10.56 21.98 -27.73
C LYS A 549 -9.69 20.78 -28.06
N LEU A 550 -8.45 21.04 -28.47
CA LEU A 550 -7.43 20.02 -28.70
C LEU A 550 -6.51 20.01 -27.50
N GLY A 551 -6.18 18.83 -27.00
CA GLY A 551 -5.19 18.65 -25.94
C GLY A 551 -4.38 17.38 -26.16
N TYR A 552 -3.31 17.18 -25.39
CA TYR A 552 -2.54 15.92 -25.41
C TYR A 552 -2.40 15.38 -23.99
N ASN A 553 -3.14 14.31 -23.68
CA ASN A 553 -3.33 13.82 -22.31
C ASN A 553 -3.95 14.89 -21.37
N PHE A 554 -4.75 15.80 -21.94
CA PHE A 554 -5.28 16.98 -21.25
C PHE A 554 -6.28 16.66 -20.14
N GLN A 555 -6.82 15.45 -20.12
CA GLN A 555 -7.62 14.98 -18.97
C GLN A 555 -6.82 14.94 -17.66
N CYS A 556 -5.50 14.74 -17.73
CA CYS A 556 -4.63 14.86 -16.56
C CYS A 556 -4.52 16.33 -16.12
N ASP A 557 -4.39 17.25 -17.07
CA ASP A 557 -4.24 18.68 -16.80
C ASP A 557 -5.50 19.27 -16.20
N ILE A 558 -6.69 18.92 -16.71
CA ILE A 558 -7.97 19.33 -16.11
C ILE A 558 -8.10 18.90 -14.65
N LYS A 559 -7.66 17.67 -14.31
CA LYS A 559 -7.66 17.21 -12.90
C LYS A 559 -6.70 18.03 -12.05
N GLN A 560 -5.54 18.41 -12.60
CA GLN A 560 -4.57 19.24 -11.90
C GLN A 560 -5.08 20.68 -11.74
N LEU A 561 -5.75 21.24 -12.74
CA LEU A 561 -6.43 22.54 -12.69
C LEU A 561 -7.51 22.56 -11.60
N ALA A 562 -8.43 21.58 -11.61
CA ALA A 562 -9.47 21.45 -10.60
C ALA A 562 -8.92 21.23 -9.17
N HIS A 563 -7.76 20.57 -9.05
CA HIS A 563 -7.07 20.45 -7.76
C HIS A 563 -6.41 21.76 -7.31
N SER A 564 -5.85 22.52 -8.25
CA SER A 564 -5.13 23.77 -7.99
C SER A 564 -6.06 24.92 -7.60
N TYR A 565 -7.24 24.95 -8.23
CA TYR A 565 -8.22 26.02 -8.24
C TYR A 565 -9.64 25.48 -8.01
N GLY A 566 -9.83 24.66 -6.98
CA GLY A 566 -11.11 23.96 -6.74
C GLY A 566 -12.32 24.86 -6.48
N GLU A 567 -12.08 26.14 -6.26
CA GLU A 567 -13.09 27.21 -6.14
C GLU A 567 -13.68 27.61 -7.50
N LEU A 568 -12.98 27.35 -8.61
CA LEU A 568 -13.41 27.70 -9.96
C LEU A 568 -14.29 26.58 -10.55
N GLU A 569 -15.49 26.93 -11.01
CA GLU A 569 -16.42 25.97 -11.62
C GLU A 569 -16.01 25.60 -13.05
N CYS A 570 -15.29 26.48 -13.75
CA CYS A 570 -14.86 26.30 -15.14
C CYS A 570 -14.07 25.01 -15.39
N PHE A 571 -13.38 24.47 -14.39
CA PHE A 571 -12.58 23.25 -14.51
C PHE A 571 -13.34 21.97 -14.15
N LYS A 572 -14.57 22.07 -13.66
CA LYS A 572 -15.40 20.90 -13.31
C LYS A 572 -16.15 20.34 -14.52
N HIS A 573 -16.38 21.17 -15.54
CA HIS A 573 -17.13 20.80 -16.73
C HIS A 573 -16.40 21.27 -17.99
N TYR A 574 -16.46 20.47 -19.04
CA TYR A 574 -15.94 20.82 -20.35
C TYR A 574 -16.73 20.11 -21.43
N GLU A 575 -16.84 20.74 -22.59
CA GLU A 575 -17.49 20.17 -23.77
C GLU A 575 -16.48 20.08 -24.91
N MET A 576 -16.75 19.28 -25.94
CA MET A 576 -15.95 19.28 -27.18
C MET A 576 -14.41 19.20 -26.98
N LEU A 577 -13.94 18.32 -26.11
CA LEU A 577 -12.50 18.05 -25.95
C LEU A 577 -12.09 16.86 -26.80
N LEU A 578 -11.15 17.05 -27.72
CA LEU A 578 -10.44 16.00 -28.43
C LEU A 578 -9.03 15.86 -27.88
N ASP A 579 -8.80 14.77 -27.16
CA ASP A 579 -7.47 14.42 -26.70
C ASP A 579 -6.73 13.69 -27.84
N ILE A 580 -5.75 14.37 -28.44
CA ILE A 580 -4.98 13.90 -29.60
C ILE A 580 -4.25 12.60 -29.28
N GLN A 581 -3.86 12.36 -28.03
CA GLN A 581 -3.23 11.11 -27.63
C GLN A 581 -4.14 9.89 -27.86
N ASN A 582 -5.46 10.04 -27.74
CA ASN A 582 -6.39 8.95 -27.96
C ASN A 582 -6.63 8.65 -29.45
N VAL A 583 -6.39 9.64 -30.32
CA VAL A 583 -6.51 9.50 -31.78
C VAL A 583 -5.33 8.69 -32.33
N PHE A 584 -4.12 8.95 -31.82
CA PHE A 584 -2.91 8.24 -32.22
C PHE A 584 -2.49 7.26 -31.15
N ARG A 585 -2.71 5.95 -31.38
CA ARG A 585 -2.21 4.88 -30.49
C ARG A 585 -0.76 5.17 -30.11
N GLU A 586 -0.53 5.29 -28.79
CA GLU A 586 0.69 5.74 -28.10
C GLU A 586 1.93 5.91 -29.00
N PRO A 587 2.15 7.08 -29.61
CA PRO A 587 3.40 7.37 -30.29
C PRO A 587 4.53 7.37 -29.25
N ARG A 588 5.57 6.55 -29.48
CA ARG A 588 6.80 6.61 -28.67
C ARG A 588 7.30 8.06 -28.68
N GLY A 589 7.51 8.64 -27.50
CA GLY A 589 8.10 9.98 -27.35
C GLY A 589 7.14 11.12 -27.02
N GLY A 590 5.83 10.86 -26.84
CA GLY A 590 4.83 11.86 -26.43
C GLY A 590 4.45 12.83 -27.56
N LEU A 591 3.96 14.03 -27.22
CA LEU A 591 3.57 15.07 -28.19
C LEU A 591 4.69 15.41 -29.17
N SER A 592 5.93 15.54 -28.69
CA SER A 592 7.12 15.73 -29.54
C SER A 592 7.35 14.59 -30.53
N GLY A 593 7.13 13.33 -30.12
CA GLY A 593 7.28 12.18 -31.03
C GLY A 593 6.17 12.16 -32.07
N LEU A 594 4.97 12.59 -31.69
CA LEU A 594 3.85 12.75 -32.61
C LEU A 594 4.10 13.89 -33.61
N ALA A 595 4.58 15.04 -33.15
CA ALA A 595 4.97 16.16 -33.99
C ALA A 595 6.06 15.75 -35.00
N GLN A 596 7.09 15.02 -34.55
CA GLN A 596 8.12 14.48 -35.45
C GLN A 596 7.52 13.57 -36.53
N LYS A 597 6.56 12.71 -36.15
CA LYS A 597 5.92 11.77 -37.08
C LYS A 597 5.04 12.47 -38.12
N ILE A 598 4.34 13.53 -37.73
CA ILE A 598 3.31 14.18 -38.57
C ILE A 598 3.87 15.41 -39.31
N LEU A 599 4.65 16.23 -38.60
CA LEU A 599 5.17 17.51 -39.09
C LEU A 599 6.65 17.44 -39.49
N GLY A 600 7.31 16.29 -39.29
CA GLY A 600 8.70 16.06 -39.71
C GLY A 600 9.76 16.64 -38.76
N ALA A 601 9.36 17.30 -37.67
CA ALA A 601 10.27 17.83 -36.65
C ALA A 601 9.64 17.71 -35.24
N GLY A 602 10.48 17.44 -34.24
CA GLY A 602 10.07 17.28 -32.84
C GLY A 602 9.96 18.60 -32.09
N LEU A 603 9.51 18.54 -30.84
CA LEU A 603 9.45 19.71 -29.95
C LEU A 603 10.68 19.71 -29.03
N ASN A 604 11.24 20.89 -28.80
CA ASN A 604 12.33 21.07 -27.85
C ASN A 604 11.80 20.80 -26.43
N LYS A 605 12.42 19.90 -25.67
CA LYS A 605 11.95 19.47 -24.34
C LYS A 605 12.66 20.17 -23.18
N THR A 606 13.46 21.20 -23.43
CA THR A 606 14.29 21.85 -22.39
C THR A 606 13.47 22.44 -21.24
N ARG A 607 12.25 22.93 -21.50
CA ARG A 607 11.45 23.67 -20.52
C ARG A 607 10.34 22.87 -19.81
N ARG A 608 10.12 21.61 -20.19
CA ARG A 608 9.08 20.75 -19.59
C ARG A 608 9.14 20.63 -18.06
N ASN A 609 10.32 20.78 -17.44
CA ASN A 609 10.48 20.72 -15.98
C ASN A 609 10.95 22.04 -15.38
N SER A 610 10.60 23.16 -16.02
CA SER A 610 11.05 24.47 -15.60
C SER A 610 10.34 25.00 -14.36
N ASN A 611 10.87 26.08 -13.79
CA ASN A 611 10.21 26.81 -12.73
C ASN A 611 9.12 27.72 -13.32
N TRP A 612 7.95 27.14 -13.62
CA TRP A 612 6.82 27.87 -14.22
C TRP A 612 6.13 28.87 -13.29
N GLU A 613 6.51 28.92 -12.01
CA GLU A 613 6.11 29.98 -11.06
C GLU A 613 6.97 31.24 -11.18
N GLN A 614 8.09 31.20 -11.92
CA GLN A 614 8.96 32.35 -12.10
C GLN A 614 8.23 33.48 -12.82
N ARG A 615 8.43 34.73 -12.36
CA ARG A 615 7.95 35.94 -13.06
C ARG A 615 9.09 36.99 -13.14
N PRO A 616 9.31 37.63 -14.31
CA PRO A 616 8.70 37.28 -15.60
C PRO A 616 9.18 35.90 -16.11
N LEU A 617 8.38 35.25 -16.96
CA LEU A 617 8.83 34.09 -17.71
C LEU A 617 9.91 34.50 -18.72
N THR A 618 10.87 33.62 -18.98
CA THR A 618 11.88 33.88 -20.00
C THR A 618 11.28 33.76 -21.41
N PRO A 619 11.89 34.40 -22.43
CA PRO A 619 11.42 34.26 -23.82
C PRO A 619 11.30 32.79 -24.27
N ASN A 620 12.24 31.94 -23.85
CA ASN A 620 12.25 30.52 -24.24
C ASN A 620 11.17 29.72 -23.50
N GLN A 621 10.79 30.10 -22.27
CA GLN A 621 9.62 29.53 -21.59
C GLN A 621 8.32 29.92 -22.31
N LEU A 622 8.19 31.18 -22.75
CA LEU A 622 7.02 31.65 -23.50
C LEU A 622 6.90 30.95 -24.86
N GLU A 623 7.99 30.83 -25.61
CA GLU A 623 8.01 30.12 -26.89
C GLU A 623 7.67 28.64 -26.73
N TYR A 624 8.28 27.96 -25.75
CA TYR A 624 7.96 26.56 -25.44
C TYR A 624 6.47 26.39 -25.12
N ALA A 625 5.94 27.21 -24.19
CA ALA A 625 4.55 27.14 -23.76
C ALA A 625 3.59 27.34 -24.93
N ALA A 626 3.82 28.36 -25.76
CA ALA A 626 3.00 28.63 -26.93
C ALA A 626 3.04 27.46 -27.93
N LEU A 627 4.23 26.88 -28.16
CA LEU A 627 4.42 25.82 -29.14
C LEU A 627 3.66 24.54 -28.77
N ASP A 628 3.63 24.15 -27.49
CA ASP A 628 2.92 22.94 -27.02
C ASP A 628 1.40 23.02 -27.26
N ALA A 629 0.80 24.21 -27.24
CA ALA A 629 -0.60 24.40 -27.61
C ALA A 629 -0.80 24.54 -29.14
N VAL A 630 0.05 25.32 -29.83
CA VAL A 630 -0.07 25.58 -31.27
C VAL A 630 0.09 24.30 -32.09
N VAL A 631 1.06 23.45 -31.75
CA VAL A 631 1.37 22.24 -32.51
C VAL A 631 0.17 21.29 -32.61
N LEU A 632 -0.73 21.29 -31.62
CA LEU A 632 -1.94 20.48 -31.61
C LEU A 632 -2.86 20.85 -32.78
N ILE A 633 -2.99 22.13 -33.08
CA ILE A 633 -3.81 22.66 -34.18
C ILE A 633 -3.22 22.23 -35.52
N HIS A 634 -1.90 22.32 -35.70
CA HIS A 634 -1.23 21.90 -36.93
C HIS A 634 -1.32 20.38 -37.14
N ILE A 635 -1.16 19.59 -36.07
CA ILE A 635 -1.39 18.15 -36.11
C ILE A 635 -2.83 17.87 -36.55
N PHE A 636 -3.82 18.54 -35.97
CA PHE A 636 -5.22 18.37 -36.31
C PHE A 636 -5.52 18.71 -37.78
N HIS A 637 -5.04 19.85 -38.28
CA HIS A 637 -5.23 20.25 -39.68
C HIS A 637 -4.55 19.30 -40.66
N HIS A 638 -3.36 18.79 -40.31
CA HIS A 638 -2.68 17.79 -41.13
C HIS A 638 -3.53 16.52 -41.29
N ILE A 639 -4.18 16.05 -40.22
CA ILE A 639 -5.11 14.89 -40.26
C ILE A 639 -6.35 15.20 -41.11
N GLY A 640 -6.93 16.40 -40.93
CA GLY A 640 -8.11 16.83 -41.69
C GLY A 640 -7.84 16.86 -43.19
N ASN A 641 -6.67 17.33 -43.60
CA ASN A 641 -6.28 17.45 -45.00
C ASN A 641 -5.91 16.10 -45.66
N HIS A 642 -5.32 15.16 -44.91
CA HIS A 642 -5.00 13.81 -45.40
C HIS A 642 -6.20 12.83 -45.40
N SER A 643 -7.40 13.33 -45.10
CA SER A 643 -8.66 12.59 -45.25
C SER A 643 -9.16 12.52 -46.71
N GLN A 644 -8.42 13.11 -47.66
CA GLN A 644 -8.59 12.99 -49.12
C GLN A 644 -7.40 12.20 -49.71
N PRO A 645 -7.61 11.32 -50.71
CA PRO A 645 -6.67 10.26 -51.05
C PRO A 645 -5.49 10.78 -51.87
N THR A 646 -4.28 10.78 -51.29
CA THR A 646 -3.04 10.83 -52.07
C THR A 646 -2.02 9.82 -51.54
N ASN A 647 -1.90 8.73 -52.29
CA ASN A 647 -0.82 7.74 -52.40
C ASN A 647 0.37 7.85 -51.42
N LEU A 648 0.25 7.19 -50.27
CA LEU A 648 1.38 6.61 -49.53
C LEU A 648 1.07 5.13 -49.24
N PRO A 649 2.05 4.21 -49.28
CA PRO A 649 1.78 2.79 -49.21
C PRO A 649 1.50 2.34 -47.77
N GLU A 650 0.44 1.54 -47.66
CA GLU A 650 0.12 0.55 -46.61
C GLU A 650 -0.22 1.06 -45.20
N GLY A 651 -1.53 1.04 -44.92
CA GLY A 651 -2.07 0.86 -43.56
C GLY A 651 -2.75 2.06 -42.92
N ASN A 652 -3.66 2.77 -43.59
CA ASN A 652 -4.51 3.78 -42.94
C ASN A 652 -5.99 3.45 -43.13
N ASP A 653 -6.57 2.75 -42.15
CA ASP A 653 -8.00 2.88 -41.86
C ASP A 653 -8.30 4.38 -41.65
N LYS A 654 -9.40 4.88 -42.22
CA LYS A 654 -9.89 6.26 -42.00
C LYS A 654 -9.84 6.58 -40.50
N ILE A 655 -9.02 7.55 -40.09
CA ILE A 655 -8.92 7.98 -38.69
C ILE A 655 -10.24 8.67 -38.30
N GLU A 656 -11.14 7.93 -37.66
CA GLU A 656 -12.43 8.45 -37.17
C GLU A 656 -12.22 9.23 -35.86
N TRP A 657 -11.62 10.42 -35.93
CA TRP A 657 -11.31 11.24 -34.75
C TRP A 657 -12.56 11.73 -34.00
N LYS A 658 -13.71 11.86 -34.68
CA LYS A 658 -14.97 12.35 -34.07
C LYS A 658 -15.48 11.48 -32.93
N SER A 659 -15.23 10.18 -32.95
CA SER A 659 -15.63 9.27 -31.87
C SER A 659 -14.83 9.46 -30.57
N TYR A 660 -13.72 10.21 -30.62
CA TYR A 660 -12.84 10.49 -29.49
C TYR A 660 -13.13 11.84 -28.82
N ILE A 661 -14.10 12.60 -29.33
CA ILE A 661 -14.54 13.85 -28.70
C ILE A 661 -15.32 13.51 -27.43
N VAL A 662 -14.87 14.06 -26.31
CA VAL A 662 -15.47 13.85 -24.99
C VAL A 662 -16.07 15.16 -24.49
N SER A 663 -17.18 15.04 -23.76
CA SER A 663 -17.74 16.11 -22.93
C SER A 663 -17.98 15.56 -21.54
N HIS A 664 -17.59 16.31 -20.51
CA HIS A 664 -17.77 15.93 -19.12
C HIS A 664 -18.77 16.87 -18.44
N MET A 665 -19.99 16.35 -18.26
CA MET A 665 -21.02 16.97 -17.43
C MET A 665 -21.07 16.19 -16.12
N GLY A 666 -21.01 16.88 -14.98
CA GLY A 666 -21.15 16.23 -13.67
C GLY A 666 -22.45 15.41 -13.60
N ASN A 667 -22.33 14.11 -13.32
CA ASN A 667 -23.38 13.09 -13.10
C ASN A 667 -24.85 13.44 -13.46
N PRO A 668 -25.42 12.80 -14.50
CA PRO A 668 -26.77 12.26 -14.43
C PRO A 668 -26.69 10.78 -13.99
N LYS A 669 -27.12 10.50 -12.76
CA LYS A 669 -27.44 9.19 -12.14
C LYS A 669 -26.88 7.93 -12.85
N LYS A 670 -25.92 7.27 -12.19
CA LYS A 670 -25.36 5.92 -12.50
C LYS A 670 -26.39 4.97 -13.12
N LYS A 671 -26.32 4.74 -14.44
CA LYS A 671 -26.83 3.51 -15.05
C LYS A 671 -25.76 2.44 -14.94
N TYR A 672 -26.00 1.44 -14.08
CA TYR A 672 -25.19 0.23 -13.98
C TYR A 672 -25.18 -0.50 -15.34
N LYS A 673 -24.03 -0.56 -16.02
CA LYS A 673 -23.79 -1.54 -17.08
C LYS A 673 -23.36 -2.86 -16.45
N LYS A 674 -24.23 -3.88 -16.53
CA LYS A 674 -23.91 -5.28 -16.25
C LYS A 674 -22.69 -5.69 -17.08
N ARG A 675 -21.60 -6.07 -16.43
CA ARG A 675 -20.51 -6.83 -17.07
C ARG A 675 -20.96 -8.29 -17.21
N THR A 676 -21.22 -8.71 -18.44
CA THR A 676 -21.33 -10.14 -18.80
C THR A 676 -19.94 -10.76 -18.75
N GLY A 677 -19.83 -11.89 -18.04
CA GLY A 677 -18.58 -12.58 -17.77
C GLY A 677 -17.92 -13.18 -19.02
N PHE A 678 -16.60 -13.08 -19.08
CA PHE A 678 -15.76 -13.85 -19.99
C PHE A 678 -15.58 -15.27 -19.42
N GLN A 679 -16.17 -16.27 -20.07
CA GLN A 679 -15.80 -17.67 -19.90
C GLN A 679 -14.45 -17.92 -20.59
N LYS A 680 -13.47 -18.42 -19.82
CA LYS A 680 -12.22 -19.01 -20.34
C LYS A 680 -12.57 -20.34 -21.01
N LYS A 681 -12.35 -20.48 -22.32
CA LYS A 681 -12.31 -21.78 -23.01
C LYS A 681 -10.94 -22.42 -22.79
N ALA A 682 -10.94 -23.60 -22.20
CA ALA A 682 -9.81 -24.53 -22.21
C ALA A 682 -9.64 -25.11 -23.63
N LYS A 683 -8.39 -25.16 -24.13
CA LYS A 683 -8.02 -25.92 -25.32
C LYS A 683 -7.62 -27.33 -24.87
N GLN A 684 -8.39 -28.33 -25.27
CA GLN A 684 -7.99 -29.74 -25.25
C GLN A 684 -7.31 -30.03 -26.59
N SER A 685 -6.16 -30.69 -26.51
CA SER A 685 -5.35 -31.21 -27.61
C SER A 685 -5.91 -32.55 -28.10
N GLU A 686 -6.19 -32.67 -29.40
CA GLU A 686 -6.23 -33.95 -30.11
C GLU A 686 -5.39 -33.79 -31.40
N LEU A 687 -4.40 -34.67 -31.52
CA LEU A 687 -3.53 -34.87 -32.67
C LEU A 687 -4.16 -35.98 -33.51
N ASP A 688 -4.48 -35.67 -34.77
CA ASP A 688 -4.85 -36.64 -35.78
C ASP A 688 -3.63 -37.18 -36.51
N ASN A 689 -3.73 -38.47 -36.83
CA ASN A 689 -2.91 -39.28 -37.73
C ASN A 689 -2.30 -38.52 -38.92
N HIS A 690 -0.97 -38.51 -39.04
CA HIS A 690 -0.25 -39.18 -40.13
C HIS A 690 1.26 -39.26 -39.91
#